data_AF-A0A1G1K3F8-F1
#
_entry.id   AF-A0A1G1K3F8-F1
#
_cell.length_a   1.000
_cell.length_b   1.000
_cell.length_c   1.000
_cell.angle_alpha   90.00
_cell.angle_beta   90.00
_cell.angle_gamma   90.00
#
_symmetry.space_group_name_H-M   'P 1'
#
loop_
_entity.id
_entity.type
_entity.pdbx_description
1 polymer ?
#
loop_
_entity_poly.entity_id
_entity_poly.type
_entity_poly.pdbx_seq_one_letter_code
_entity_poly.pdbx_strand_id
1 'polypeptide(L)'
;MQTEEKSARFIRGIGPKRFEALNRLGIQTIRDLCYFFPRRHEDRTHFQTISTIEPGTDVTIRCKVLASGVRPLKQLSIFEMIVGDQTGTVAAVWFNQPYLKNQFKVDDQVILSGKVERYQGRLQMSSPEYEQIQEEESETIHTGRITPIYPLSEGLAQRSLRSAMKEVVDHYIPIEIKEFLPEAIRKKHSLMALPDAIRSMHFPDDLETFQAARRRIIFDEFFIFELKLLSKIRMVQLKERSVAFHGGEKLLREFCRALPFELTKDQKNAIEEILANVSSEIPTNRLLQGEVGSGKTMVAAFFLYLAAKNNLQSALLAPTEILAEQHYQKLNPFLGALGISTMLLTGSFEEGERNQILSQMRTGGALVIIGTHALLQEDVQFKNLSLVVIDEQHRFGVRQRAKLILRKPRPHLLVMTATPIPRTLGLTLYGDLEISTIRELPKGRKEIKTYWISQKKEMEVLKHVRSSIVENDEQAYILFPMIDELDRTNTLNAPQEQSSLSAATKEYERLRKGVFQSIPIGLVHGRLNKRERDEVMQKFYKGKIKVLVATTVIEVGVDNPNVTFMVIENAERFGLSQLHQIRGRIGRGNKKASCFLFGNPTTEEAKKRLHILTKTHDGFKIAEEDLILRGPGEFFGTKQSGIPFFQVADLLHDSAVLIMARNEAKKILDEDPTLSIAEHCSLVVEMNARGHQL
;
A
#
# COMPACT_ATOMS: atom_id res chain seq x y z
N MET A 1 -24.80 -14.08 24.98
CA MET A 1 -24.10 -14.82 26.05
C MET A 1 -22.62 -14.55 25.87
N GLN A 2 -22.01 -13.79 26.78
CA GLN A 2 -20.55 -13.64 26.84
C GLN A 2 -20.01 -14.97 27.37
N THR A 3 -19.30 -15.73 26.55
CA THR A 3 -18.43 -16.81 27.03
C THR A 3 -17.37 -16.18 27.90
N GLU A 4 -17.35 -16.49 29.20
CA GLU A 4 -16.26 -16.10 30.10
C GLU A 4 -14.95 -16.63 29.51
N GLU A 5 -14.11 -15.71 28.99
CA GLU A 5 -12.85 -16.08 28.39
C GLU A 5 -11.90 -16.56 29.49
N LYS A 6 -11.60 -17.86 29.49
CA LYS A 6 -10.70 -18.45 30.47
C LYS A 6 -9.29 -17.88 30.27
N SER A 7 -8.67 -17.45 31.37
CA SER A 7 -7.31 -16.92 31.35
C SER A 7 -6.29 -17.99 30.94
N ALA A 8 -5.30 -17.60 30.14
CA ALA A 8 -4.19 -18.47 29.74
C ALA A 8 -3.35 -18.98 30.93
N ARG A 9 -3.47 -18.37 32.11
CA ARG A 9 -2.77 -18.80 33.35
C ARG A 9 -3.17 -20.21 33.81
N PHE A 10 -4.32 -20.72 33.39
CA PHE A 10 -4.81 -22.04 33.82
C PHE A 10 -4.30 -23.20 32.97
N ILE A 11 -3.54 -22.93 31.90
CA ILE A 11 -2.93 -23.98 31.07
C ILE A 11 -1.71 -24.55 31.80
N ARG A 12 -1.59 -25.88 31.82
CA ARG A 12 -0.44 -26.52 32.46
C ARG A 12 0.82 -26.20 31.64
N GLY A 13 1.89 -25.87 32.37
CA GLY A 13 3.11 -25.30 31.79
C GLY A 13 3.14 -23.77 31.65
N ILE A 14 2.05 -23.04 31.90
CA ILE A 14 2.04 -21.56 31.93
C ILE A 14 1.96 -21.05 33.38
N GLY A 15 3.14 -20.95 34.03
CA GLY A 15 3.24 -20.35 35.38
C GLY A 15 3.17 -18.81 35.37
N PRO A 16 3.10 -18.14 36.54
CA PRO A 16 2.91 -16.68 36.65
C PRO A 16 3.92 -15.84 35.85
N LYS A 17 5.21 -16.20 35.92
CA LYS A 17 6.28 -15.52 35.17
C LYS A 17 6.15 -15.67 33.64
N ARG A 18 5.64 -16.83 33.18
CA ARG A 18 5.42 -17.07 31.73
C ARG A 18 4.17 -16.36 31.25
N PHE A 19 3.13 -16.30 32.08
CA PHE A 19 1.93 -15.53 31.79
C PHE A 19 2.24 -14.02 31.67
N GLU A 20 3.10 -13.46 32.53
CA GLU A 20 3.58 -12.07 32.38
C GLU A 20 4.30 -11.84 31.05
N ALA A 21 5.12 -12.80 30.61
CA ALA A 21 5.81 -12.70 29.33
C ALA A 21 4.84 -12.81 28.13
N LEU A 22 3.85 -13.70 28.19
CA LEU A 22 2.77 -13.82 27.19
C LEU A 22 1.88 -12.57 27.15
N ASN A 23 1.60 -11.94 28.29
CA ASN A 23 0.86 -10.68 28.35
C ASN A 23 1.59 -9.55 27.61
N ARG A 24 2.93 -9.53 27.62
CA ARG A 24 3.72 -8.55 26.83
C ARG A 24 3.56 -8.77 25.32
N LEU A 25 3.23 -9.99 24.90
CA LEU A 25 2.87 -10.34 23.53
C LEU A 25 1.37 -10.12 23.22
N GLY A 26 0.60 -9.59 24.17
CA GLY A 26 -0.83 -9.33 24.03
C GLY A 26 -1.73 -10.54 24.24
N ILE A 27 -1.20 -11.65 24.79
CA ILE A 27 -1.92 -12.91 24.95
C ILE A 27 -2.42 -13.02 26.39
N GLN A 28 -3.75 -13.01 26.59
CA GLN A 28 -4.36 -13.02 27.93
C GLN A 28 -5.27 -14.25 28.15
N THR A 29 -5.90 -14.75 27.09
CA THR A 29 -6.90 -15.81 27.13
C THR A 29 -6.41 -17.10 26.46
N ILE A 30 -7.08 -18.21 26.75
CA ILE A 30 -6.83 -19.49 26.05
C ILE A 30 -7.11 -19.35 24.55
N ARG A 31 -8.12 -18.54 24.20
CA ARG A 31 -8.45 -18.24 22.81
C ARG A 31 -7.32 -17.50 22.10
N ASP A 32 -6.70 -16.52 22.76
CA ASP A 32 -5.54 -15.80 22.20
C ASP A 32 -4.38 -16.75 21.89
N LEU A 33 -4.14 -17.74 22.76
CA LEU A 33 -3.14 -18.77 22.51
C LEU A 33 -3.49 -19.65 21.31
N CYS A 34 -4.76 -20.00 21.11
CA CYS A 34 -5.20 -20.76 19.94
C CYS A 34 -4.95 -20.00 18.63
N TYR A 35 -4.97 -18.67 18.63
CA TYR A 35 -4.65 -17.85 17.45
C TYR A 35 -3.20 -17.35 17.45
N PHE A 36 -2.37 -17.77 18.40
CA PHE A 36 -0.97 -17.37 18.46
C PHE A 36 -0.12 -18.24 17.53
N PHE A 37 -0.20 -17.98 16.23
CA PHE A 37 0.45 -18.81 15.22
C PHE A 37 1.99 -18.69 15.21
N PRO A 38 2.71 -19.76 14.83
CA PRO A 38 4.15 -19.71 14.66
C PRO A 38 4.54 -18.81 13.48
N ARG A 39 5.70 -18.14 13.60
CA ARG A 39 6.27 -17.26 12.57
C ARG A 39 6.80 -18.06 11.37
N ARG A 40 7.34 -19.24 11.63
CA ARG A 40 7.82 -20.18 10.62
C ARG A 40 7.72 -21.60 11.14
N HIS A 41 7.76 -22.54 10.21
CA HIS A 41 7.88 -23.95 10.50
C HIS A 41 9.22 -24.44 10.00
N GLU A 42 9.93 -25.20 10.83
CA GLU A 42 11.16 -25.87 10.43
C GLU A 42 10.86 -27.34 10.15
N ASP A 43 11.16 -27.76 8.93
CA ASP A 43 11.04 -29.16 8.58
C ASP A 43 12.21 -29.96 9.19
N ARG A 44 11.90 -30.67 10.29
CA ARG A 44 12.83 -31.58 10.98
C ARG A 44 12.46 -33.04 10.73
N THR A 45 11.72 -33.33 9.65
CA THR A 45 11.36 -34.70 9.24
C THR A 45 12.47 -35.37 8.43
N HIS A 46 13.24 -34.59 7.67
CA HIS A 46 14.34 -35.08 6.83
C HIS A 46 15.70 -34.74 7.45
N PHE A 47 16.30 -35.70 8.16
CA PHE A 47 17.71 -35.59 8.57
C PHE A 47 18.60 -35.83 7.35
N GLN A 48 19.48 -34.87 7.04
CA GLN A 48 20.51 -35.08 6.02
C GLN A 48 21.74 -35.73 6.64
N THR A 49 22.35 -36.66 5.91
CA THR A 49 23.68 -37.18 6.25
C THR A 49 24.74 -36.14 5.95
N ILE A 50 25.82 -36.10 6.72
CA ILE A 50 26.89 -35.10 6.56
C ILE A 50 27.52 -35.14 5.17
N SER A 51 27.60 -36.31 4.53
CA SER A 51 28.14 -36.47 3.17
C SER A 51 27.31 -35.82 2.06
N THR A 52 26.02 -35.58 2.27
CA THR A 52 25.08 -35.04 1.27
C THR A 52 24.83 -33.54 1.42
N ILE A 53 25.49 -32.89 2.38
CA ILE A 53 25.28 -31.47 2.66
C ILE A 53 25.91 -30.61 1.56
N GLU A 54 25.09 -29.75 0.96
CA GLU A 54 25.56 -28.70 0.06
C GLU A 54 25.91 -27.42 0.85
N PRO A 55 27.15 -26.91 0.77
CA PRO A 55 27.53 -25.67 1.45
C PRO A 55 26.67 -24.48 0.99
N GLY A 56 26.16 -23.70 1.95
CA GLY A 56 25.31 -22.54 1.74
C GLY A 56 23.82 -22.77 2.00
N THR A 57 23.42 -24.00 2.33
CA THR A 57 22.03 -24.38 2.64
C THR A 57 21.79 -24.53 4.14
N ASP A 58 20.55 -24.31 4.57
CA ASP A 58 20.09 -24.65 5.93
C ASP A 58 19.76 -26.14 5.99
N VAL A 59 20.41 -26.86 6.89
CA VAL A 59 20.23 -28.31 7.03
C VAL A 59 20.05 -28.71 8.49
N THR A 60 19.31 -29.79 8.72
CA THR A 60 19.17 -30.43 10.02
C THR A 60 19.88 -31.79 10.01
N ILE A 61 20.83 -31.98 10.92
CA ILE A 61 21.64 -33.19 11.04
C ILE A 61 21.46 -33.82 12.41
N ARG A 62 21.49 -35.15 12.47
CA ARG A 62 21.57 -35.94 13.71
C ARG A 62 22.96 -36.53 13.81
N CYS A 63 23.69 -36.21 14.87
CA CYS A 63 25.10 -36.52 14.99
C CYS A 63 25.53 -36.70 16.44
N LYS A 64 26.67 -37.34 16.62
CA LYS A 64 27.27 -37.61 17.91
C LYS A 64 28.36 -36.57 18.18
N VAL A 65 28.43 -36.07 19.42
CA VAL A 65 29.50 -35.14 19.83
C VAL A 65 30.82 -35.89 19.90
N LEU A 66 31.77 -35.52 19.05
CA LEU A 66 33.11 -36.13 19.00
C LEU A 66 34.12 -35.37 19.86
N ALA A 67 34.03 -34.04 19.88
CA ALA A 67 34.87 -33.17 20.71
C ALA A 67 34.18 -31.83 20.97
N SER A 68 34.47 -31.19 22.10
CA SER A 68 34.00 -29.83 22.38
C SER A 68 35.07 -29.04 23.15
N GLY A 69 35.17 -27.74 22.89
CA GLY A 69 36.20 -26.88 23.47
C GLY A 69 35.80 -25.41 23.48
N VAL A 70 36.38 -24.64 24.40
CA VAL A 70 36.21 -23.18 24.43
C VAL A 70 37.55 -22.53 24.15
N ARG A 71 37.60 -21.68 23.12
CA ARG A 71 38.75 -20.86 22.76
C ARG A 71 38.48 -19.41 23.17
N PRO A 72 39.18 -18.90 24.21
CA PRO A 72 39.12 -17.47 24.53
C PRO A 72 39.94 -16.65 23.51
N LEU A 73 39.36 -15.57 23.00
CA LEU A 73 40.01 -14.51 22.23
C LEU A 73 39.95 -13.20 23.02
N LYS A 74 40.81 -12.21 22.68
CA LYS A 74 40.99 -10.96 23.46
C LYS A 74 39.70 -10.19 23.79
N GLN A 75 38.63 -10.31 22.99
CA GLN A 75 37.35 -9.60 23.19
C GLN A 75 36.12 -10.51 23.06
N LEU A 76 36.29 -11.81 22.77
CA LEU A 76 35.20 -12.77 22.50
C LEU A 76 35.58 -14.17 22.99
N SER A 77 34.61 -14.98 23.40
CA SER A 77 34.83 -16.42 23.62
C SER A 77 34.17 -17.22 22.51
N ILE A 78 34.82 -18.27 22.02
CA ILE A 78 34.24 -19.15 20.99
C ILE A 78 34.13 -20.55 21.58
N PHE A 79 32.90 -21.08 21.63
CA PHE A 79 32.68 -22.50 21.90
C PHE A 79 32.60 -23.24 20.56
N GLU A 80 33.43 -24.26 20.40
CA GLU A 80 33.49 -25.10 19.20
C GLU A 80 33.17 -26.54 19.60
N MET A 81 32.25 -27.15 18.86
CA MET A 81 31.84 -28.53 19.04
C MET A 81 31.97 -29.26 17.70
N ILE A 82 32.80 -30.29 17.66
CA ILE A 82 32.93 -31.19 16.51
C ILE A 82 31.92 -32.30 16.68
N VAL A 83 31.02 -32.41 15.72
CA VAL A 83 30.03 -33.48 15.65
C VAL A 83 30.27 -34.34 14.43
N GLY A 84 29.90 -35.62 14.52
CA GLY A 84 30.01 -36.54 13.39
C GLY A 84 28.87 -37.55 13.34
N ASP A 85 28.58 -38.01 12.14
CA ASP A 85 27.74 -39.17 11.87
C ASP A 85 28.58 -40.26 11.20
N GLN A 86 27.95 -41.30 10.65
CA GLN A 86 28.67 -42.39 9.95
C GLN A 86 29.30 -41.95 8.61
N THR A 87 29.04 -40.72 8.15
CA THR A 87 29.36 -40.23 6.80
C THR A 87 30.33 -39.06 6.77
N GLY A 88 30.49 -38.30 7.86
CA GLY A 88 31.44 -37.19 7.93
C GLY A 88 31.45 -36.44 9.26
N THR A 89 32.12 -35.28 9.28
CA THR A 89 32.20 -34.40 10.45
C THR A 89 31.88 -32.95 10.10
N VAL A 90 31.25 -32.25 11.04
CA VAL A 90 30.90 -30.82 10.94
C VAL A 90 31.31 -30.13 12.25
N ALA A 91 31.86 -28.92 12.15
CA ALA A 91 32.16 -28.07 13.30
C ALA A 91 31.00 -27.11 13.58
N ALA A 92 30.46 -27.12 14.79
CA ALA A 92 29.44 -26.18 15.25
C ALA A 92 30.08 -25.14 16.18
N VAL A 93 29.92 -23.86 15.86
CA VAL A 93 30.68 -22.77 16.50
C VAL A 93 29.74 -21.69 17.06
N TRP A 94 29.76 -21.46 18.37
CA TRP A 94 28.99 -20.40 19.03
C TRP A 94 29.90 -19.29 19.58
N PHE A 95 29.54 -18.05 19.29
CA PHE A 95 30.24 -16.86 19.80
C PHE A 95 29.64 -16.40 21.14
N ASN A 96 30.50 -16.11 22.12
CA ASN A 96 30.18 -15.66 23.47
C ASN A 96 29.28 -16.58 24.31
N GLN A 97 29.33 -17.88 24.07
CA GLN A 97 28.50 -18.88 24.79
C GLN A 97 29.35 -19.98 25.47
N PRO A 98 30.21 -19.64 26.44
CA PRO A 98 31.09 -20.62 27.10
C PRO A 98 30.33 -21.62 27.99
N TYR A 99 29.09 -21.29 28.40
CA TYR A 99 28.24 -22.14 29.24
C TYR A 99 27.87 -23.48 28.57
N LEU A 100 27.88 -23.53 27.23
CA LEU A 100 27.58 -24.74 26.45
C LEU A 100 28.57 -25.87 26.70
N LYS A 101 29.81 -25.55 27.11
CA LYS A 101 30.81 -26.56 27.50
C LYS A 101 30.33 -27.47 28.62
N ASN A 102 29.51 -26.96 29.54
CA ASN A 102 29.00 -27.75 30.66
C ASN A 102 27.74 -28.54 30.30
N GLN A 103 27.14 -28.27 29.13
CA GLN A 103 25.94 -28.94 28.67
C GLN A 103 26.26 -30.17 27.83
N PHE A 104 27.27 -30.11 26.95
CA PHE A 104 27.61 -31.22 26.06
C PHE A 104 28.81 -32.02 26.54
N LYS A 105 28.66 -33.34 26.56
CA LYS A 105 29.74 -34.30 26.78
C LYS A 105 30.08 -35.01 25.47
N VAL A 106 31.30 -35.53 25.41
CA VAL A 106 31.69 -36.45 24.34
C VAL A 106 30.75 -37.65 24.41
N ASP A 107 30.34 -38.11 23.24
CA ASP A 107 29.37 -39.18 23.00
C ASP A 107 27.88 -38.83 23.11
N ASP A 108 27.51 -37.61 23.49
CA ASP A 108 26.10 -37.18 23.48
C ASP A 108 25.53 -37.22 22.04
N GLN A 109 24.29 -37.69 21.92
CA GLN A 109 23.52 -37.60 20.68
C GLN A 109 22.84 -36.24 20.59
N VAL A 110 23.12 -35.52 19.50
CA VAL A 110 22.64 -34.15 19.29
C VAL A 110 22.03 -33.98 17.91
N ILE A 111 21.02 -33.13 17.83
CA ILE A 111 20.48 -32.64 16.57
C ILE A 111 20.94 -31.20 16.42
N LEU A 112 21.56 -30.88 15.29
CA LEU A 112 21.96 -29.53 14.94
C LEU A 112 21.17 -29.06 13.72
N SER A 113 20.64 -27.84 13.78
CA SER A 113 19.96 -27.19 12.66
C SER A 113 20.57 -25.82 12.40
N GLY A 114 20.92 -25.56 11.14
CA GLY A 114 21.36 -24.26 10.70
C GLY A 114 22.13 -24.31 9.39
N LYS A 115 22.56 -23.12 8.96
CA LYS A 115 23.29 -22.95 7.71
C LYS A 115 24.69 -23.54 7.81
N VAL A 116 25.02 -24.45 6.89
CA VAL A 116 26.37 -25.02 6.78
C VAL A 116 27.16 -24.22 5.76
N GLU A 117 28.32 -23.73 6.16
CA GLU A 117 29.26 -23.02 5.30
C GLU A 117 30.60 -23.73 5.28
N ARG A 118 31.40 -23.48 4.24
CA ARG A 118 32.75 -24.03 4.14
C ARG A 118 33.75 -23.00 4.64
N TYR A 119 34.35 -23.27 5.80
CA TYR A 119 35.33 -22.37 6.42
C TYR A 119 36.67 -23.11 6.60
N GLN A 120 37.75 -22.54 6.07
CA GLN A 120 39.10 -23.13 6.10
C GLN A 120 39.15 -24.61 5.64
N GLY A 121 38.34 -24.95 4.64
CA GLY A 121 38.29 -26.30 4.05
C GLY A 121 37.41 -27.31 4.79
N ARG A 122 36.84 -26.96 5.96
CA ARG A 122 35.93 -27.80 6.75
C ARG A 122 34.49 -27.30 6.67
N LEU A 123 33.53 -28.21 6.86
CA LEU A 123 32.12 -27.84 7.00
C LEU A 123 31.91 -27.26 8.41
N GLN A 124 31.31 -26.09 8.48
CA GLN A 124 31.09 -25.37 9.72
C GLN A 124 29.66 -24.81 9.77
N MET A 125 28.98 -25.00 10.90
CA MET A 125 27.76 -24.31 11.26
C MET A 125 28.07 -23.19 12.25
N SER A 126 27.70 -21.97 11.91
CA SER A 126 27.87 -20.81 12.79
C SER A 126 26.62 -20.59 13.62
N SER A 127 26.74 -20.76 14.93
CA SER A 127 25.70 -20.66 15.95
C SER A 127 24.42 -21.46 15.61
N PRO A 128 24.54 -22.77 15.28
CA PRO A 128 23.36 -23.57 14.97
C PRO A 128 22.47 -23.73 16.20
N GLU A 129 21.18 -23.96 15.95
CA GLU A 129 20.30 -24.46 16.99
C GLU A 129 20.67 -25.90 17.33
N TYR A 130 20.60 -26.26 18.61
CA TYR A 130 20.97 -27.59 19.08
C TYR A 130 19.87 -28.20 19.96
N GLU A 131 19.80 -29.53 19.95
CA GLU A 131 18.95 -30.31 20.84
C GLU A 131 19.68 -31.59 21.26
N GLN A 132 19.75 -31.87 22.56
CA GLN A 132 20.31 -33.12 23.09
C GLN A 132 19.22 -34.18 23.18
N ILE A 133 19.51 -35.37 22.67
CA ILE A 133 18.64 -36.53 22.81
C ILE A 133 18.96 -37.18 24.16
N GLN A 134 18.01 -37.11 25.10
CA GLN A 134 18.10 -37.85 26.38
C GLN A 134 17.38 -39.20 26.21
N GLU A 135 18.02 -40.29 26.67
CA GLU A 135 17.62 -41.67 26.37
C GLU A 135 16.29 -42.14 26.98
N GLU A 136 15.58 -41.35 27.79
CA GLU A 136 14.28 -41.75 28.32
C GLU A 136 13.29 -40.57 28.34
N GLU A 137 12.16 -40.73 27.63
CA GLU A 137 10.94 -39.91 27.66
C GLU A 137 10.99 -38.48 27.08
N SER A 138 11.06 -38.32 25.75
CA SER A 138 10.35 -37.23 25.01
C SER A 138 10.52 -37.31 23.47
N GLU A 139 10.50 -38.52 22.90
CA GLU A 139 10.85 -38.76 21.49
C GLU A 139 9.85 -38.30 20.40
N THR A 140 8.73 -37.62 20.72
CA THR A 140 7.68 -37.38 19.69
C THR A 140 7.26 -35.92 19.49
N ILE A 141 7.62 -34.98 20.37
CA ILE A 141 7.15 -33.59 20.29
C ILE A 141 8.17 -32.67 19.59
N HIS A 142 9.46 -33.03 19.59
CA HIS A 142 10.54 -32.14 19.16
C HIS A 142 11.34 -32.63 17.94
N THR A 143 11.20 -33.90 17.55
CA THR A 143 12.01 -34.56 16.52
C THR A 143 11.10 -35.37 15.58
N GLY A 144 11.35 -35.34 14.26
CA GLY A 144 10.61 -36.12 13.27
C GLY A 144 9.29 -35.51 12.78
N ARG A 145 9.06 -34.21 13.00
CA ARG A 145 7.88 -33.46 12.52
C ARG A 145 8.24 -32.04 12.07
N ILE A 146 7.37 -31.44 11.28
CA ILE A 146 7.41 -30.01 10.97
C ILE A 146 7.20 -29.23 12.28
N THR A 147 8.24 -28.53 12.74
CA THR A 147 8.31 -27.94 14.07
C THR A 147 7.97 -26.45 14.04
N PRO A 148 6.98 -25.98 14.83
CA PRO A 148 6.60 -24.56 14.86
C PRO A 148 7.61 -23.71 15.65
N ILE A 149 7.91 -22.52 15.12
CA ILE A 149 8.74 -21.50 15.77
C ILE A 149 7.88 -20.28 16.08
N TYR A 150 7.66 -20.04 17.37
CA TYR A 150 6.81 -18.94 17.82
C TYR A 150 7.61 -17.64 18.04
N PRO A 151 6.97 -16.47 17.93
CA PRO A 151 7.56 -15.22 18.43
C PRO A 151 7.91 -15.35 19.92
N LEU A 152 9.13 -14.94 20.29
CA LEU A 152 9.58 -14.98 21.69
C LEU A 152 9.62 -13.58 22.30
N SER A 153 9.29 -13.50 23.58
CA SER A 153 9.57 -12.35 24.44
C SER A 153 10.61 -12.71 25.49
N GLU A 154 11.27 -11.71 26.07
CA GLU A 154 12.22 -11.92 27.17
C GLU A 154 11.57 -12.73 28.31
N GLY A 155 12.19 -13.87 28.67
CA GLY A 155 11.66 -14.83 29.64
C GLY A 155 10.91 -16.04 29.08
N LEU A 156 10.71 -16.12 27.75
CA LEU A 156 10.16 -17.31 27.07
C LEU A 156 11.24 -18.05 26.27
N ALA A 157 11.25 -19.38 26.36
CA ALA A 157 12.10 -20.25 25.56
C ALA A 157 11.25 -21.06 24.58
N GLN A 158 11.75 -21.35 23.37
CA GLN A 158 10.98 -22.10 22.36
C GLN A 158 10.50 -23.45 22.86
N ARG A 159 11.35 -24.20 23.58
CA ARG A 159 11.00 -25.56 24.04
C ARG A 159 9.82 -25.54 25.01
N SER A 160 9.83 -24.62 25.98
CA SER A 160 8.75 -24.51 26.98
C SER A 160 7.46 -24.00 26.35
N LEU A 161 7.55 -23.05 25.42
CA LEU A 161 6.40 -22.53 24.69
C LEU A 161 5.79 -23.59 23.77
N ARG A 162 6.60 -24.36 23.03
CA ARG A 162 6.13 -25.49 22.21
C ARG A 162 5.40 -26.54 23.03
N SER A 163 5.91 -26.90 24.20
CA SER A 163 5.25 -27.86 25.10
C SER A 163 3.90 -27.35 25.60
N ALA A 164 3.81 -26.07 26.01
CA ALA A 164 2.55 -25.46 26.39
C ALA A 164 1.56 -25.38 25.22
N MET A 165 2.04 -25.01 24.02
CA MET A 165 1.21 -24.96 22.81
C MET A 165 0.71 -26.34 22.38
N LYS A 166 1.49 -27.40 22.61
CA LYS A 166 1.04 -28.78 22.36
C LYS A 166 -0.15 -29.15 23.26
N GLU A 167 -0.09 -28.76 24.53
CA GLU A 167 -1.21 -28.94 25.46
C GLU A 167 -2.46 -28.15 25.02
N VAL A 168 -2.29 -26.91 24.59
CA VAL A 168 -3.38 -26.08 24.03
C VAL A 168 -4.03 -26.78 22.83
N VAL A 169 -3.21 -27.29 21.91
CA VAL A 169 -3.69 -27.93 20.68
C VAL A 169 -4.45 -29.22 20.98
N ASP A 170 -3.96 -30.05 21.90
CA ASP A 170 -4.54 -31.36 22.15
C ASP A 170 -5.79 -31.32 23.04
N HIS A 171 -5.90 -30.34 23.95
CA HIS A 171 -6.98 -30.32 24.95
C HIS A 171 -7.92 -29.12 24.87
N TYR A 172 -7.46 -27.96 24.39
CA TYR A 172 -8.24 -26.72 24.46
C TYR A 172 -8.85 -26.32 23.12
N ILE A 173 -8.18 -26.56 21.98
CA ILE A 173 -8.73 -26.26 20.64
C ILE A 173 -10.10 -26.92 20.42
N PRO A 174 -10.33 -28.22 20.70
CA PRO A 174 -11.62 -28.86 20.44
C PRO A 174 -12.78 -28.30 21.26
N ILE A 175 -12.48 -27.62 22.37
CA ILE A 175 -13.48 -27.10 23.33
C ILE A 175 -13.76 -25.62 23.07
N GLU A 176 -12.70 -24.83 22.90
CA GLU A 176 -12.78 -23.37 22.81
C GLU A 176 -13.06 -22.90 21.37
N ILE A 177 -12.60 -23.64 20.35
CA ILE A 177 -12.77 -23.28 18.94
C ILE A 177 -14.00 -23.98 18.38
N LYS A 178 -15.02 -23.18 18.03
CA LYS A 178 -16.24 -23.66 17.38
C LYS A 178 -16.25 -23.23 15.92
N GLU A 179 -16.80 -24.08 15.05
CA GLU A 179 -17.02 -23.72 13.66
C GLU A 179 -18.04 -22.57 13.59
N PHE A 180 -17.64 -21.46 12.96
CA PHE A 180 -18.49 -20.30 12.79
C PHE A 180 -18.97 -20.12 11.35
N LEU A 181 -18.27 -20.69 10.36
CA LEU A 181 -18.67 -20.58 8.96
C LEU A 181 -19.89 -21.46 8.67
N PRO A 182 -20.90 -20.93 7.93
CA PRO A 182 -21.99 -21.73 7.41
C PRO A 182 -21.48 -22.93 6.60
N GLU A 183 -22.12 -24.08 6.77
CA GLU A 183 -21.69 -25.33 6.15
C GLU A 183 -21.69 -25.24 4.60
N ALA A 184 -22.62 -24.46 4.04
CA ALA A 184 -22.70 -24.18 2.61
C ALA A 184 -21.43 -23.51 2.06
N ILE A 185 -20.88 -22.51 2.77
CA ILE A 185 -19.65 -21.81 2.37
C ILE A 185 -18.46 -22.75 2.48
N ARG A 186 -18.38 -23.49 3.60
CA ARG A 186 -17.28 -24.44 3.86
C ARG A 186 -17.20 -25.53 2.79
N LYS A 187 -18.33 -26.17 2.46
CA LYS A 187 -18.40 -27.22 1.44
C LYS A 187 -18.11 -26.69 0.04
N LYS A 188 -18.66 -25.53 -0.31
CA LYS A 188 -18.50 -24.92 -1.63
C LYS A 188 -17.03 -24.61 -1.98
N HIS A 189 -16.27 -24.14 -0.99
CA HIS A 189 -14.87 -23.73 -1.19
C HIS A 189 -13.86 -24.79 -0.72
N SER A 190 -14.33 -26.00 -0.38
CA SER A 190 -13.53 -27.11 0.15
C SER A 190 -12.64 -26.69 1.33
N LEU A 191 -13.19 -25.92 2.26
CA LEU A 191 -12.48 -25.40 3.40
C LEU A 191 -12.41 -26.44 4.54
N MET A 192 -11.23 -26.63 5.09
CA MET A 192 -10.99 -27.45 6.29
C MET A 192 -11.82 -26.93 7.47
N ALA A 193 -12.26 -27.80 8.39
CA ALA A 193 -12.96 -27.37 9.60
C ALA A 193 -12.04 -26.51 10.48
N LEU A 194 -12.59 -25.50 11.16
CA LEU A 194 -11.78 -24.54 11.90
C LEU A 194 -10.87 -25.17 12.98
N PRO A 195 -11.34 -26.11 13.83
CA PRO A 195 -10.47 -26.72 14.85
C PRO A 195 -9.28 -27.45 14.22
N ASP A 196 -9.50 -28.16 13.11
CA ASP A 196 -8.46 -28.88 12.39
C ASP A 196 -7.46 -27.91 11.75
N ALA A 197 -7.94 -26.81 11.16
CA ALA A 197 -7.08 -25.80 10.56
C ALA A 197 -6.17 -25.12 11.59
N ILE A 198 -6.69 -24.74 12.75
CA ILE A 198 -5.85 -24.16 13.82
C ILE A 198 -4.84 -25.19 14.32
N ARG A 199 -5.26 -26.44 14.54
CA ARG A 199 -4.35 -27.52 14.94
C ARG A 199 -3.21 -27.71 13.93
N SER A 200 -3.51 -27.80 12.64
CA SER A 200 -2.53 -27.96 11.57
C SER A 200 -1.65 -26.71 11.37
N MET A 201 -2.13 -25.51 11.69
CA MET A 201 -1.28 -24.31 11.70
C MET A 201 -0.20 -24.36 12.79
N HIS A 202 -0.49 -24.96 13.95
CA HIS A 202 0.51 -25.16 15.00
C HIS A 202 1.39 -26.37 14.74
N PHE A 203 0.80 -27.53 14.46
CA PHE A 203 1.50 -28.79 14.26
C PHE A 203 0.95 -29.49 13.02
N PRO A 204 1.45 -29.14 11.82
CA PRO A 204 1.04 -29.79 10.59
C PRO A 204 1.62 -31.21 10.50
N ASP A 205 0.83 -32.13 9.96
CA ASP A 205 1.26 -33.50 9.71
C ASP A 205 2.08 -33.58 8.40
N ASP A 206 1.73 -32.75 7.41
CA ASP A 206 2.39 -32.65 6.11
C ASP A 206 2.21 -31.26 5.49
N LEU A 207 2.90 -30.98 4.37
CA LEU A 207 2.85 -29.68 3.71
C LEU A 207 1.48 -29.37 3.06
N GLU A 208 0.77 -30.38 2.58
CA GLU A 208 -0.54 -30.22 1.93
C GLU A 208 -1.61 -29.84 2.97
N THR A 209 -1.62 -30.53 4.11
CA THR A 209 -2.50 -30.18 5.24
C THR A 209 -2.17 -28.81 5.81
N PHE A 210 -0.88 -28.44 5.90
CA PHE A 210 -0.47 -27.09 6.27
C PHE A 210 -1.00 -26.02 5.31
N GLN A 211 -0.87 -26.24 4.00
CA GLN A 211 -1.37 -25.29 2.99
C GLN A 211 -2.89 -25.14 3.05
N ALA A 212 -3.63 -26.25 3.24
CA ALA A 212 -5.08 -26.22 3.40
C ALA A 212 -5.50 -25.46 4.67
N ALA A 213 -4.79 -25.67 5.78
CA ALA A 213 -5.00 -24.97 7.04
C ALA A 213 -4.69 -23.47 6.92
N ARG A 214 -3.55 -23.10 6.31
CA ARG A 214 -3.18 -21.71 6.02
C ARG A 214 -4.26 -21.03 5.18
N ARG A 215 -4.72 -21.68 4.10
CA ARG A 215 -5.80 -21.15 3.25
C ARG A 215 -7.09 -20.92 4.04
N ARG A 216 -7.45 -21.83 4.96
CA ARG A 216 -8.63 -21.66 5.83
C ARG A 216 -8.51 -20.45 6.75
N ILE A 217 -7.38 -20.28 7.44
CA ILE A 217 -7.18 -19.14 8.35
C ILE A 217 -7.18 -17.80 7.59
N ILE A 218 -6.55 -17.75 6.43
CA ILE A 218 -6.54 -16.56 5.55
C ILE A 218 -7.95 -16.20 5.11
N PHE A 219 -8.74 -17.21 4.71
CA PHE A 219 -10.13 -17.00 4.34
C PHE A 219 -10.92 -16.42 5.52
N ASP A 220 -10.76 -16.98 6.72
CA ASP A 220 -11.45 -16.52 7.92
C ASP A 220 -11.11 -15.07 8.29
N GLU A 221 -9.82 -14.70 8.23
CA GLU A 221 -9.36 -13.34 8.49
C GLU A 221 -9.99 -12.34 7.51
N PHE A 222 -9.91 -12.62 6.20
CA PHE A 222 -10.52 -11.76 5.19
C PHE A 222 -12.05 -11.73 5.27
N PHE A 223 -12.68 -12.87 5.53
CA PHE A 223 -14.14 -12.99 5.56
C PHE A 223 -14.74 -12.19 6.71
N ILE A 224 -14.19 -12.31 7.92
CA ILE A 224 -14.65 -11.54 9.09
C ILE A 224 -14.38 -10.04 8.89
N PHE A 225 -13.22 -9.69 8.34
CA PHE A 225 -12.91 -8.30 8.01
C PHE A 225 -13.90 -7.71 7.01
N GLU A 226 -14.12 -8.38 5.88
CA GLU A 226 -15.04 -7.95 4.82
C GLU A 226 -16.49 -7.88 5.31
N LEU A 227 -16.93 -8.85 6.13
CA LEU A 227 -18.28 -8.86 6.70
C LEU A 227 -18.51 -7.65 7.61
N LYS A 228 -17.54 -7.33 8.49
CA LYS A 228 -17.60 -6.15 9.37
C LYS A 228 -17.58 -4.85 8.59
N LEU A 229 -16.70 -4.77 7.59
CA LEU A 229 -16.56 -3.60 6.73
C LEU A 229 -17.86 -3.32 5.96
N LEU A 230 -18.37 -4.32 5.24
CA LEU A 230 -19.59 -4.21 4.43
C LEU A 230 -20.83 -3.94 5.31
N SER A 231 -20.92 -4.55 6.49
CA SER A 231 -22.01 -4.27 7.44
C SER A 231 -22.00 -2.80 7.88
N LYS A 232 -20.82 -2.25 8.21
CA LYS A 232 -20.67 -0.83 8.58
C LYS A 232 -21.06 0.12 7.44
N ILE A 233 -20.65 -0.19 6.21
CA ILE A 233 -21.01 0.60 5.02
C ILE A 233 -22.52 0.60 4.81
N ARG A 234 -23.17 -0.57 4.90
CA ARG A 234 -24.60 -0.73 4.73
C ARG A 234 -25.39 0.01 5.82
N MET A 235 -24.92 0.00 7.07
CA MET A 235 -25.53 0.79 8.14
C MET A 235 -25.51 2.30 7.86
N VAL A 236 -24.45 2.82 7.24
CA VAL A 236 -24.38 4.23 6.83
C VAL A 236 -25.37 4.49 5.70
N GLN A 237 -25.42 3.61 4.69
CA GLN A 237 -26.35 3.70 3.56
C GLN A 237 -27.82 3.64 3.99
N LEU A 238 -28.15 2.89 5.06
CA LEU A 238 -29.52 2.83 5.61
C LEU A 238 -29.92 4.08 6.40
N LYS A 239 -28.96 4.76 7.04
CA LYS A 239 -29.23 5.93 7.90
C LYS A 239 -29.23 7.26 7.16
N GLU A 240 -28.54 7.33 6.04
CA GLU A 240 -28.31 8.57 5.30
C GLU A 240 -28.96 8.52 3.92
N ARG A 241 -29.48 9.66 3.45
CA ARG A 241 -30.09 9.81 2.13
C ARG A 241 -29.39 10.89 1.32
N SER A 242 -29.37 10.68 0.01
CA SER A 242 -28.91 11.59 -1.03
C SER A 242 -30.06 11.94 -1.99
N VAL A 243 -29.83 12.93 -2.84
CA VAL A 243 -30.77 13.33 -3.89
C VAL A 243 -30.47 12.54 -5.16
N ALA A 244 -31.42 11.71 -5.61
CA ALA A 244 -31.30 10.94 -6.85
C ALA A 244 -31.26 11.83 -8.11
N PHE A 245 -30.37 11.52 -9.04
CA PHE A 245 -30.25 12.20 -10.33
C PHE A 245 -31.09 11.52 -11.41
N HIS A 246 -31.73 12.31 -12.26
CA HIS A 246 -32.63 11.83 -13.31
C HIS A 246 -32.11 12.19 -14.70
N GLY A 247 -32.54 11.42 -15.70
CA GLY A 247 -32.28 11.72 -17.13
C GLY A 247 -30.88 11.34 -17.65
N GLY A 248 -30.15 10.48 -16.92
CA GLY A 248 -28.77 10.11 -17.21
C GLY A 248 -28.48 9.75 -18.67
N GLU A 249 -29.21 8.79 -19.25
CA GLU A 249 -28.97 8.34 -20.63
C GLU A 249 -29.19 9.43 -21.69
N LYS A 250 -30.24 10.24 -21.52
CA LYS A 250 -30.56 11.33 -22.45
C LYS A 250 -29.48 12.41 -22.38
N LEU A 251 -29.10 12.80 -21.18
CA LEU A 251 -28.08 13.81 -20.92
C LEU A 251 -26.68 13.34 -21.33
N LEU A 252 -26.38 12.05 -21.20
CA LEU A 252 -25.13 11.47 -21.69
C LEU A 252 -25.01 11.58 -23.21
N ARG A 253 -26.10 11.35 -23.95
CA ARG A 253 -26.12 11.54 -25.41
C ARG A 253 -25.90 13.00 -25.81
N GLU A 254 -26.50 13.95 -25.07
CA GLU A 254 -26.29 15.39 -25.29
C GLU A 254 -24.83 15.78 -25.01
N PHE A 255 -24.29 15.32 -23.89
CA PHE A 255 -22.90 15.55 -23.49
C PHE A 255 -21.91 15.02 -24.51
N CYS A 256 -22.09 13.77 -24.98
CA CYS A 256 -21.22 13.14 -25.98
C CYS A 256 -21.23 13.88 -27.32
N ARG A 257 -22.34 14.51 -27.72
CA ARG A 257 -22.41 15.30 -28.96
C ARG A 257 -21.61 16.60 -28.89
N ALA A 258 -21.43 17.15 -27.69
CA ALA A 258 -20.63 18.36 -27.48
C ALA A 258 -19.13 18.06 -27.36
N LEU A 259 -18.73 16.80 -27.16
CA LEU A 259 -17.32 16.44 -27.03
C LEU A 259 -16.60 16.48 -28.38
N PRO A 260 -15.37 17.02 -28.45
CA PRO A 260 -14.55 17.01 -29.66
C PRO A 260 -13.87 15.65 -29.92
N PHE A 261 -14.16 14.62 -29.11
CA PHE A 261 -13.59 13.28 -29.20
C PHE A 261 -14.61 12.24 -28.71
N GLU A 262 -14.37 10.98 -29.05
CA GLU A 262 -15.18 9.87 -28.56
C GLU A 262 -14.67 9.39 -27.19
N LEU A 263 -15.60 9.08 -26.29
CA LEU A 263 -15.28 8.43 -25.02
C LEU A 263 -14.80 6.99 -25.23
N THR A 264 -13.78 6.59 -24.47
CA THR A 264 -13.25 5.22 -24.46
C THR A 264 -14.26 4.23 -23.88
N LYS A 265 -14.06 2.93 -24.08
CA LYS A 265 -14.97 1.91 -23.53
C LYS A 265 -14.97 1.96 -22.01
N ASP A 266 -13.79 2.10 -21.41
CA ASP A 266 -13.64 2.19 -19.97
C ASP A 266 -14.27 3.47 -19.38
N GLN A 267 -14.20 4.60 -20.08
CA GLN A 267 -14.89 5.82 -19.68
C GLN A 267 -16.42 5.63 -19.67
N LYS A 268 -16.98 4.98 -20.71
CA LYS A 268 -18.41 4.67 -20.79
C LYS A 268 -18.84 3.73 -19.67
N ASN A 269 -18.10 2.66 -19.43
CA ASN A 269 -18.36 1.73 -18.33
C ASN A 269 -18.33 2.46 -16.97
N ALA A 270 -17.31 3.29 -16.73
CA ALA A 270 -17.22 4.06 -15.48
C ALA A 270 -18.41 5.01 -15.31
N ILE A 271 -18.86 5.66 -16.40
CA ILE A 271 -20.05 6.50 -16.38
C ILE A 271 -21.31 5.68 -16.05
N GLU A 272 -21.52 4.54 -16.70
CA GLU A 272 -22.68 3.67 -16.46
C GLU A 272 -22.73 3.18 -15.00
N GLU A 273 -21.59 2.73 -14.47
CA GLU A 273 -21.53 2.26 -13.09
C GLU A 273 -21.79 3.39 -12.07
N ILE A 274 -21.20 4.58 -12.27
CA ILE A 274 -21.45 5.74 -11.39
C ILE A 274 -22.91 6.21 -11.54
N LEU A 275 -23.45 6.21 -12.77
CA LEU A 275 -24.81 6.63 -13.07
C LEU A 275 -25.84 5.77 -12.33
N ALA A 276 -25.61 4.45 -12.28
CA ALA A 276 -26.46 3.53 -11.51
C ALA A 276 -26.53 3.89 -10.03
N ASN A 277 -25.43 4.36 -9.42
CA ASN A 277 -25.43 4.74 -8.01
C ASN A 277 -26.07 6.11 -7.75
N VAL A 278 -25.73 7.14 -8.56
CA VAL A 278 -26.25 8.51 -8.35
C VAL A 278 -27.72 8.64 -8.72
N SER A 279 -28.29 7.66 -9.43
CA SER A 279 -29.73 7.59 -9.71
C SER A 279 -30.55 7.06 -8.51
N SER A 280 -29.91 6.73 -7.38
CA SER A 280 -30.58 6.24 -6.17
C SER A 280 -30.57 7.27 -5.04
N GLU A 281 -31.46 7.12 -4.05
CA GLU A 281 -31.45 7.94 -2.82
C GLU A 281 -30.33 7.57 -1.84
N ILE A 282 -29.46 6.61 -2.17
CA ILE A 282 -28.37 6.17 -1.30
C ILE A 282 -27.11 6.99 -1.62
N PRO A 283 -26.47 7.63 -0.62
CA PRO A 283 -25.22 8.34 -0.82
C PRO A 283 -24.15 7.43 -1.43
N THR A 284 -23.60 7.87 -2.55
CA THR A 284 -22.53 7.16 -3.25
C THR A 284 -21.19 7.68 -2.76
N ASN A 285 -20.26 6.82 -2.35
CA ASN A 285 -18.85 7.18 -2.23
C ASN A 285 -18.08 6.31 -3.23
N ARG A 286 -17.50 6.94 -4.25
CA ARG A 286 -16.86 6.21 -5.34
C ARG A 286 -15.52 6.79 -5.73
N LEU A 287 -14.53 5.93 -5.90
CA LEU A 287 -13.20 6.22 -6.38
C LEU A 287 -13.10 5.92 -7.88
N LEU A 288 -12.96 6.97 -8.67
CA LEU A 288 -12.60 6.90 -10.07
C LEU A 288 -11.07 6.93 -10.19
N GLN A 289 -10.49 5.78 -10.48
CA GLN A 289 -9.06 5.64 -10.71
C GLN A 289 -8.73 5.42 -12.18
N GLY A 290 -7.55 5.86 -12.57
CA GLY A 290 -7.02 5.65 -13.90
C GLY A 290 -5.71 6.40 -14.05
N GLU A 291 -4.96 6.10 -15.10
CA GLU A 291 -3.68 6.76 -15.32
C GLU A 291 -3.82 8.27 -15.53
N VAL A 292 -2.73 9.01 -15.35
CA VAL A 292 -2.67 10.43 -15.72
C VAL A 292 -2.99 10.56 -17.21
N GLY A 293 -4.01 11.36 -17.55
CA GLY A 293 -4.45 11.54 -18.95
C GLY A 293 -5.48 10.54 -19.46
N SER A 294 -5.95 9.59 -18.64
CA SER A 294 -7.05 8.66 -19.00
C SER A 294 -8.44 9.31 -19.16
N GLY A 295 -8.54 10.64 -18.95
CA GLY A 295 -9.80 11.38 -19.12
C GLY A 295 -10.74 11.36 -17.91
N LYS A 296 -10.26 11.03 -16.70
CA LYS A 296 -11.04 11.08 -15.44
C LYS A 296 -11.85 12.37 -15.28
N THR A 297 -11.24 13.52 -15.61
CA THR A 297 -11.88 14.84 -15.52
C THR A 297 -13.14 14.95 -16.39
N MET A 298 -13.18 14.28 -17.55
CA MET A 298 -14.35 14.30 -18.43
C MET A 298 -15.48 13.42 -17.90
N VAL A 299 -15.16 12.29 -17.29
CA VAL A 299 -16.14 11.47 -16.56
C VAL A 299 -16.72 12.27 -15.40
N ALA A 300 -15.89 12.95 -14.60
CA ALA A 300 -16.39 13.84 -13.54
C ALA A 300 -17.22 15.01 -14.09
N ALA A 301 -16.82 15.61 -15.21
CA ALA A 301 -17.55 16.70 -15.85
C ALA A 301 -18.96 16.30 -16.28
N PHE A 302 -19.16 15.05 -16.73
CA PHE A 302 -20.50 14.54 -17.01
C PHE A 302 -21.40 14.55 -15.77
N PHE A 303 -20.88 14.17 -14.58
CA PHE A 303 -21.67 14.20 -13.35
C PHE A 303 -21.93 15.61 -12.82
N LEU A 304 -20.99 16.55 -12.99
CA LEU A 304 -21.23 17.97 -12.72
C LEU A 304 -22.35 18.52 -13.61
N TYR A 305 -22.32 18.18 -14.90
CA TYR A 305 -23.37 18.54 -15.87
C TYR A 305 -24.72 17.91 -15.52
N LEU A 306 -24.74 16.62 -15.16
CA LEU A 306 -25.94 15.89 -14.75
C LEU A 306 -26.59 16.52 -13.52
N ALA A 307 -25.81 16.83 -12.49
CA ALA A 307 -26.30 17.51 -11.29
C ALA A 307 -26.90 18.88 -11.64
N ALA A 308 -26.20 19.67 -12.48
CA ALA A 308 -26.67 20.98 -12.90
C ALA A 308 -27.98 20.92 -13.70
N LYS A 309 -28.16 19.93 -14.60
CA LYS A 309 -29.43 19.72 -15.33
C LYS A 309 -30.58 19.25 -14.44
N ASN A 310 -30.28 18.73 -13.26
CA ASN A 310 -31.26 18.45 -12.20
C ASN A 310 -31.51 19.67 -11.28
N ASN A 311 -30.98 20.85 -11.62
CA ASN A 311 -31.03 22.08 -10.82
C ASN A 311 -30.39 21.94 -9.43
N LEU A 312 -29.36 21.09 -9.32
CA LEU A 312 -28.62 20.84 -8.09
C LEU A 312 -27.21 21.43 -8.19
N GLN A 313 -26.66 21.79 -7.03
CA GLN A 313 -25.31 22.33 -6.95
C GLN A 313 -24.28 21.20 -6.83
N SER A 314 -23.13 21.40 -7.46
CA SER A 314 -22.00 20.49 -7.39
C SER A 314 -20.70 21.25 -7.14
N ALA A 315 -19.76 20.61 -6.44
CA ALA A 315 -18.46 21.18 -6.12
C ALA A 315 -17.32 20.28 -6.61
N LEU A 316 -16.33 20.84 -7.30
CA LEU A 316 -15.07 20.18 -7.63
C LEU A 316 -13.94 20.79 -6.80
N LEU A 317 -13.35 19.98 -5.92
CA LEU A 317 -12.22 20.37 -5.07
C LEU A 317 -10.90 19.94 -5.70
N ALA A 318 -10.02 20.90 -5.87
CA ALA A 318 -8.65 20.71 -6.34
C ALA A 318 -7.64 21.14 -5.25
N PRO A 319 -6.50 20.43 -5.10
CA PRO A 319 -5.55 20.63 -3.99
C PRO A 319 -4.81 21.97 -4.07
N THR A 320 -4.70 22.56 -5.26
CA THR A 320 -3.99 23.82 -5.48
C THR A 320 -4.82 24.77 -6.33
N GLU A 321 -4.55 26.07 -6.20
CA GLU A 321 -5.25 27.12 -6.95
C GLU A 321 -5.01 26.97 -8.44
N ILE A 322 -3.78 26.65 -8.84
CA ILE A 322 -3.44 26.36 -10.24
C ILE A 322 -4.30 25.22 -10.80
N LEU A 323 -4.48 24.13 -10.04
CA LEU A 323 -5.27 23.01 -10.55
C LEU A 323 -6.77 23.37 -10.61
N ALA A 324 -7.27 24.13 -9.64
CA ALA A 324 -8.63 24.67 -9.69
C ALA A 324 -8.85 25.58 -10.91
N GLU A 325 -7.91 26.50 -11.17
CA GLU A 325 -7.92 27.37 -12.35
C GLU A 325 -7.87 26.56 -13.66
N GLN A 326 -7.05 25.51 -13.73
CA GLN A 326 -6.97 24.63 -14.91
C GLN A 326 -8.28 23.90 -15.15
N HIS A 327 -8.90 23.34 -14.11
CA HIS A 327 -10.22 22.73 -14.22
C HIS A 327 -11.25 23.75 -14.68
N TYR A 328 -11.24 24.95 -14.12
CA TYR A 328 -12.14 26.03 -14.53
C TYR A 328 -11.95 26.46 -15.99
N GLN A 329 -10.72 26.70 -16.42
CA GLN A 329 -10.41 27.09 -17.81
C GLN A 329 -10.82 26.03 -18.83
N LYS A 330 -10.74 24.74 -18.47
CA LYS A 330 -11.16 23.63 -19.34
C LYS A 330 -12.68 23.41 -19.32
N LEU A 331 -13.29 23.43 -18.13
CA LEU A 331 -14.69 23.06 -17.95
C LEU A 331 -15.66 24.21 -18.21
N ASN A 332 -15.29 25.45 -17.89
CA ASN A 332 -16.17 26.61 -18.08
C ASN A 332 -16.64 26.79 -19.54
N PRO A 333 -15.76 26.83 -20.57
CA PRO A 333 -16.22 27.00 -21.95
C PRO A 333 -17.05 25.80 -22.43
N PHE A 334 -16.68 24.58 -22.02
CA PHE A 334 -17.35 23.36 -22.43
C PHE A 334 -18.75 23.21 -21.79
N LEU A 335 -18.86 23.41 -20.48
CA LEU A 335 -20.14 23.41 -19.77
C LEU A 335 -21.00 24.62 -20.13
N GLY A 336 -20.38 25.77 -20.42
CA GLY A 336 -21.06 26.95 -20.93
C GLY A 336 -21.76 26.70 -22.27
N ALA A 337 -21.13 25.97 -23.20
CA ALA A 337 -21.75 25.55 -24.46
C ALA A 337 -22.98 24.63 -24.25
N LEU A 338 -23.06 23.95 -23.11
CA LEU A 338 -24.18 23.11 -22.69
C LEU A 338 -25.22 23.87 -21.83
N GLY A 339 -25.04 25.19 -21.67
CA GLY A 339 -25.93 26.09 -20.93
C GLY A 339 -25.75 26.04 -19.41
N ILE A 340 -24.60 25.58 -18.91
CA ILE A 340 -24.31 25.49 -17.47
C ILE A 340 -23.25 26.54 -17.10
N SER A 341 -23.57 27.38 -16.12
CA SER A 341 -22.63 28.33 -15.54
C SER A 341 -21.69 27.63 -14.55
N THR A 342 -20.40 27.95 -14.63
CA THR A 342 -19.41 27.49 -13.67
C THR A 342 -18.78 28.68 -12.94
N MET A 343 -18.36 28.48 -11.69
CA MET A 343 -17.66 29.50 -10.90
C MET A 343 -16.38 28.93 -10.31
N LEU A 344 -15.41 29.82 -10.10
CA LEU A 344 -14.15 29.51 -9.44
C LEU A 344 -14.11 30.18 -8.06
N LEU A 345 -13.80 29.41 -7.01
CA LEU A 345 -13.55 29.94 -5.66
C LEU A 345 -12.19 29.45 -5.13
N THR A 346 -11.23 30.34 -5.10
CA THR A 346 -9.87 30.12 -4.56
C THR A 346 -9.61 31.06 -3.38
N GLY A 347 -8.47 30.88 -2.69
CA GLY A 347 -8.07 31.76 -1.59
C GLY A 347 -7.51 33.12 -2.05
N SER A 348 -7.36 33.32 -3.35
CA SER A 348 -6.74 34.51 -3.97
C SER A 348 -7.70 35.62 -4.36
N PHE A 349 -9.02 35.40 -4.28
CA PHE A 349 -10.03 36.41 -4.61
C PHE A 349 -10.09 37.54 -3.58
N GLU A 350 -10.33 38.76 -4.06
CA GLU A 350 -10.65 39.91 -3.21
C GLU A 350 -12.02 39.72 -2.52
N GLU A 351 -12.20 40.39 -1.38
CA GLU A 351 -13.39 40.20 -0.52
C GLU A 351 -14.71 40.52 -1.25
N GLY A 352 -14.71 41.54 -2.11
CA GLY A 352 -15.88 41.91 -2.91
C GLY A 352 -16.33 40.83 -3.89
N GLU A 353 -15.40 40.30 -4.70
CA GLU A 353 -15.67 39.23 -5.66
C GLU A 353 -16.07 37.93 -4.95
N ARG A 354 -15.38 37.60 -3.86
CA ARG A 354 -15.71 36.45 -3.00
C ARG A 354 -17.15 36.53 -2.50
N ASN A 355 -17.58 37.69 -1.97
CA ASN A 355 -18.92 37.87 -1.42
C ASN A 355 -20.01 37.72 -2.49
N GLN A 356 -19.75 38.15 -3.74
CA GLN A 356 -20.66 37.92 -4.85
C GLN A 356 -20.82 36.43 -5.16
N ILE A 357 -19.72 35.68 -5.22
CA ILE A 357 -19.74 34.23 -5.46
C ILE A 357 -20.52 33.52 -4.34
N LEU A 358 -20.23 33.84 -3.07
CA LEU A 358 -20.93 33.27 -1.92
C LEU A 358 -22.45 33.54 -1.95
N SER A 359 -22.86 34.74 -2.37
CA SER A 359 -24.27 35.08 -2.55
C SER A 359 -24.94 34.20 -3.64
N GLN A 360 -24.26 33.99 -4.77
CA GLN A 360 -24.77 33.13 -5.84
C GLN A 360 -24.83 31.65 -5.42
N MET A 361 -23.87 31.19 -4.62
CA MET A 361 -23.88 29.84 -4.04
C MET A 361 -25.06 29.65 -3.08
N ARG A 362 -25.32 30.64 -2.22
CA ARG A 362 -26.42 30.60 -1.24
C ARG A 362 -27.80 30.64 -1.89
N THR A 363 -27.94 31.39 -2.99
CA THR A 363 -29.22 31.53 -3.73
C THR A 363 -29.49 30.38 -4.70
N GLY A 364 -28.45 29.61 -5.05
CA GLY A 364 -28.51 28.50 -6.01
C GLY A 364 -28.26 28.92 -7.46
N GLY A 365 -27.81 30.16 -7.71
CA GLY A 365 -27.45 30.64 -9.05
C GLY A 365 -26.15 30.00 -9.60
N ALA A 366 -25.27 29.54 -8.71
CA ALA A 366 -24.06 28.81 -9.07
C ALA A 366 -24.33 27.29 -9.02
N LEU A 367 -24.47 26.64 -10.18
CA LEU A 367 -24.74 25.19 -10.27
C LEU A 367 -23.46 24.34 -10.18
N VAL A 368 -22.35 24.81 -10.74
CA VAL A 368 -21.05 24.13 -10.70
C VAL A 368 -20.01 25.06 -10.10
N ILE A 369 -19.41 24.65 -8.99
CA ILE A 369 -18.38 25.42 -8.30
C ILE A 369 -17.07 24.63 -8.32
N ILE A 370 -16.01 25.23 -8.82
CA ILE A 370 -14.65 24.68 -8.81
C ILE A 370 -13.85 25.48 -7.79
N GLY A 371 -13.09 24.81 -6.92
CA GLY A 371 -12.34 25.54 -5.91
C GLY A 371 -11.33 24.71 -5.14
N THR A 372 -10.68 25.36 -4.19
CA THR A 372 -9.68 24.74 -3.32
C THR A 372 -10.25 24.54 -1.91
N HIS A 373 -9.38 24.43 -0.89
CA HIS A 373 -9.76 24.48 0.51
C HIS A 373 -10.61 25.71 0.89
N ALA A 374 -10.65 26.76 0.06
CA ALA A 374 -11.58 27.87 0.22
C ALA A 374 -13.05 27.41 0.34
N LEU A 375 -13.44 26.33 -0.35
CA LEU A 375 -14.80 25.76 -0.27
C LEU A 375 -15.12 25.09 1.08
N LEU A 376 -14.10 24.87 1.93
CA LEU A 376 -14.23 24.21 3.23
C LEU A 376 -14.34 25.21 4.39
N GLN A 377 -14.32 26.51 4.10
CA GLN A 377 -14.47 27.58 5.08
C GLN A 377 -15.92 27.67 5.58
N GLU A 378 -16.11 28.26 6.76
CA GLU A 378 -17.40 28.19 7.49
C GLU A 378 -18.48 29.11 6.90
N ASP A 379 -18.06 30.17 6.23
CA ASP A 379 -18.91 31.11 5.50
C ASP A 379 -19.50 30.51 4.20
N VAL A 380 -19.00 29.36 3.74
CA VAL A 380 -19.45 28.73 2.49
C VAL A 380 -20.76 27.97 2.69
N GLN A 381 -21.85 28.54 2.17
CA GLN A 381 -23.19 27.95 2.20
C GLN A 381 -23.68 27.61 0.79
N PHE A 382 -24.15 26.38 0.63
CA PHE A 382 -24.82 25.91 -0.58
C PHE A 382 -26.31 25.78 -0.29
N LYS A 383 -27.15 26.06 -1.29
CA LYS A 383 -28.59 25.83 -1.21
C LYS A 383 -28.95 24.35 -1.27
N ASN A 384 -28.37 23.63 -2.23
CA ASN A 384 -28.70 22.22 -2.52
C ASN A 384 -27.50 21.49 -3.16
N LEU A 385 -26.40 21.39 -2.40
CA LEU A 385 -25.22 20.62 -2.79
C LEU A 385 -25.57 19.12 -2.85
N SER A 386 -25.44 18.50 -4.02
CA SER A 386 -25.78 17.10 -4.26
C SER A 386 -24.62 16.24 -4.75
N LEU A 387 -23.54 16.85 -5.23
CA LEU A 387 -22.34 16.15 -5.70
C LEU A 387 -21.07 16.88 -5.27
N VAL A 388 -20.12 16.13 -4.74
CA VAL A 388 -18.77 16.58 -4.43
C VAL A 388 -17.78 15.73 -5.20
N VAL A 389 -17.00 16.37 -6.07
CA VAL A 389 -15.88 15.76 -6.77
C VAL A 389 -14.58 16.19 -6.09
N ILE A 390 -13.71 15.25 -5.74
CA ILE A 390 -12.39 15.54 -5.15
C ILE A 390 -11.31 15.01 -6.08
N ASP A 391 -10.44 15.89 -6.57
CA ASP A 391 -9.25 15.50 -7.33
C ASP A 391 -8.03 15.36 -6.43
N GLU A 392 -7.20 14.35 -6.67
CA GLU A 392 -5.98 14.04 -5.89
C GLU A 392 -6.20 13.99 -4.37
N GLN A 393 -7.11 13.11 -3.93
CA GLN A 393 -7.58 13.01 -2.53
C GLN A 393 -6.48 13.01 -1.46
N HIS A 394 -5.32 12.40 -1.73
CA HIS A 394 -4.26 12.19 -0.74
C HIS A 394 -3.68 13.49 -0.18
N ARG A 395 -3.97 14.65 -0.79
CA ARG A 395 -3.57 15.98 -0.29
C ARG A 395 -4.54 16.59 0.73
N PHE A 396 -5.73 16.04 0.89
CA PHE A 396 -6.78 16.60 1.74
C PHE A 396 -6.92 15.84 3.07
N GLY A 397 -6.75 16.56 4.19
CA GLY A 397 -6.99 16.02 5.52
C GLY A 397 -8.43 15.49 5.69
N VAL A 398 -8.58 14.35 6.36
CA VAL A 398 -9.86 13.63 6.53
C VAL A 398 -10.93 14.53 7.20
N ARG A 399 -10.57 15.26 8.25
CA ARG A 399 -11.49 16.14 9.00
C ARG A 399 -12.02 17.33 8.17
N GLN A 400 -11.24 17.83 7.23
CA GLN A 400 -11.62 18.99 6.43
C GLN A 400 -12.71 18.64 5.40
N ARG A 401 -12.64 17.43 4.83
CA ARG A 401 -13.60 16.93 3.83
C ARG A 401 -14.99 16.67 4.43
N ALA A 402 -15.04 16.28 5.70
CA ALA A 402 -16.29 15.99 6.41
C ALA A 402 -17.29 17.17 6.38
N LYS A 403 -16.82 18.43 6.30
CA LYS A 403 -17.67 19.63 6.27
C LYS A 403 -18.58 19.73 5.03
N LEU A 404 -18.17 19.16 3.89
CA LEU A 404 -19.01 19.11 2.68
C LEU A 404 -19.81 17.81 2.61
N ILE A 405 -19.20 16.69 3.01
CA ILE A 405 -19.78 15.36 2.88
C ILE A 405 -20.88 15.09 3.92
N LEU A 406 -20.78 15.64 5.14
CA LEU A 406 -21.76 15.41 6.20
C LEU A 406 -22.97 16.35 6.15
N ARG A 407 -23.12 17.15 5.08
CA ARG A 407 -24.31 17.98 4.88
C ARG A 407 -25.54 17.10 4.66
N LYS A 408 -26.74 17.60 4.96
CA LYS A 408 -28.00 16.88 4.76
C LYS A 408 -28.87 17.62 3.74
N PRO A 409 -29.43 16.93 2.73
CA PRO A 409 -29.15 15.54 2.33
C PRO A 409 -27.66 15.36 1.98
N ARG A 410 -27.14 14.13 2.18
CA ARG A 410 -25.71 13.84 1.97
C ARG A 410 -25.42 13.86 0.48
N PRO A 411 -24.48 14.69 0.00
CA PRO A 411 -24.13 14.69 -1.42
C PRO A 411 -23.45 13.38 -1.81
N HIS A 412 -23.62 12.97 -3.07
CA HIS A 412 -22.79 11.94 -3.68
C HIS A 412 -21.32 12.41 -3.71
N LEU A 413 -20.40 11.50 -3.46
CA LEU A 413 -18.96 11.74 -3.43
C LEU A 413 -18.28 10.96 -4.56
N LEU A 414 -17.62 11.69 -5.45
CA LEU A 414 -16.76 11.13 -6.49
C LEU A 414 -15.32 11.56 -6.22
N VAL A 415 -14.44 10.61 -5.97
CA VAL A 415 -13.03 10.84 -5.73
C VAL A 415 -12.24 10.45 -6.97
N MET A 416 -11.28 11.26 -7.40
CA MET A 416 -10.38 10.92 -8.49
C MET A 416 -8.96 10.72 -7.97
N THR A 417 -8.28 9.69 -8.50
CA THR A 417 -6.85 9.47 -8.25
C THR A 417 -6.10 9.16 -9.53
N ALA A 418 -4.89 9.69 -9.64
CA ALA A 418 -3.95 9.37 -10.70
C ALA A 418 -3.15 8.10 -10.44
N THR A 419 -2.99 7.67 -9.18
CA THR A 419 -2.30 6.43 -8.83
C THR A 419 -3.29 5.28 -8.89
N PRO A 420 -3.14 4.35 -9.85
CA PRO A 420 -3.96 3.17 -9.87
C PRO A 420 -3.65 2.31 -8.66
N ILE A 421 -4.68 1.78 -8.00
CA ILE A 421 -4.55 0.83 -6.91
C ILE A 421 -5.22 -0.46 -7.39
N PRO A 422 -4.63 -1.64 -7.16
CA PRO A 422 -5.30 -2.90 -7.45
C PRO A 422 -6.70 -2.89 -6.85
N ARG A 423 -7.73 -3.17 -7.67
CA ARG A 423 -9.14 -2.99 -7.29
C ARG A 423 -9.49 -3.73 -5.99
N THR A 424 -8.94 -4.93 -5.81
CA THR A 424 -9.11 -5.77 -4.63
C THR A 424 -8.62 -5.09 -3.36
N LEU A 425 -7.40 -4.55 -3.41
CA LEU A 425 -6.81 -3.79 -2.32
C LEU A 425 -7.59 -2.52 -2.03
N GLY A 426 -7.94 -1.77 -3.08
CA GLY A 426 -8.66 -0.52 -2.90
C GLY A 426 -10.03 -0.68 -2.24
N LEU A 427 -10.80 -1.71 -2.61
CA LEU A 427 -12.13 -1.99 -2.05
C LEU A 427 -12.08 -2.41 -0.57
N THR A 428 -10.96 -2.99 -0.14
CA THR A 428 -10.72 -3.49 1.22
C THR A 428 -10.18 -2.37 2.10
N LEU A 429 -9.21 -1.61 1.58
CA LEU A 429 -8.47 -0.57 2.30
C LEU A 429 -9.23 0.76 2.37
N TYR A 430 -9.88 1.15 1.28
CA TYR A 430 -10.74 2.33 1.28
C TYR A 430 -12.19 2.01 1.60
N GLY A 431 -12.49 0.75 1.91
CA GLY A 431 -13.70 0.36 2.60
C GLY A 431 -15.00 0.81 1.95
N ASP A 432 -15.44 2.01 2.34
CA ASP A 432 -16.66 2.66 1.91
C ASP A 432 -16.63 3.19 0.47
N LEU A 433 -15.48 3.14 -0.22
CA LEU A 433 -15.36 3.52 -1.64
C LEU A 433 -15.59 2.35 -2.59
N GLU A 434 -16.62 2.46 -3.43
CA GLU A 434 -16.70 1.66 -4.66
C GLU A 434 -15.64 2.13 -5.67
N ILE A 435 -15.12 1.25 -6.52
CA ILE A 435 -14.03 1.59 -7.46
C ILE A 435 -14.48 1.44 -8.91
N SER A 436 -14.40 2.53 -9.67
CA SER A 436 -14.42 2.53 -11.13
C SER A 436 -13.01 2.72 -11.67
N THR A 437 -12.65 1.91 -12.67
CA THR A 437 -11.29 1.88 -13.20
C THR A 437 -11.28 2.22 -14.68
N ILE A 438 -10.43 3.19 -15.07
CA ILE A 438 -10.15 3.52 -16.47
C ILE A 438 -8.73 3.09 -16.81
N ARG A 439 -8.59 2.01 -17.59
CA ARG A 439 -7.30 1.52 -18.09
C ARG A 439 -7.00 2.07 -19.48
N GLU A 440 -8.01 2.19 -20.33
CA GLU A 440 -7.87 2.67 -21.71
C GLU A 440 -7.48 4.15 -21.76
N LEU A 441 -6.36 4.44 -22.41
CA LEU A 441 -5.92 5.81 -22.70
C LEU A 441 -6.64 6.33 -23.96
N PRO A 442 -6.98 7.64 -24.02
CA PRO A 442 -7.59 8.23 -25.22
C PRO A 442 -6.73 8.04 -26.49
N LYS A 443 -7.39 7.86 -27.64
CA LYS A 443 -6.73 7.72 -28.94
C LYS A 443 -5.88 8.95 -29.27
N GLY A 444 -4.66 8.73 -29.75
CA GLY A 444 -3.74 9.79 -30.19
C GLY A 444 -2.56 10.08 -29.24
N ARG A 445 -2.56 9.53 -28.02
CA ARG A 445 -1.42 9.67 -27.11
C ARG A 445 -0.23 8.82 -27.59
N LYS A 446 0.93 9.46 -27.75
CA LYS A 446 2.18 8.76 -28.09
C LYS A 446 2.86 8.25 -26.83
N GLU A 447 3.46 7.07 -26.92
CA GLU A 447 4.21 6.48 -25.81
C GLU A 447 5.43 7.34 -25.44
N ILE A 448 5.71 7.40 -24.13
CA ILE A 448 6.85 8.13 -23.58
C ILE A 448 8.04 7.19 -23.53
N LYS A 449 9.04 7.41 -24.38
CA LYS A 449 10.25 6.58 -24.37
C LYS A 449 11.05 6.87 -23.11
N THR A 450 11.26 5.84 -22.28
CA THR A 450 11.94 5.97 -20.99
C THR A 450 13.29 5.28 -21.04
N TYR A 451 14.35 6.01 -20.72
CA TYR A 451 15.73 5.53 -20.79
C TYR A 451 16.41 5.67 -19.43
N TRP A 452 16.99 4.57 -18.93
CA TRP A 452 17.95 4.61 -17.83
C TRP A 452 19.36 4.67 -18.42
N ILE A 453 20.06 5.78 -18.16
CA ILE A 453 21.34 6.10 -18.81
C ILE A 453 22.40 6.38 -17.73
N SER A 454 23.65 5.99 -18.01
CA SER A 454 24.78 6.33 -17.15
C SER A 454 25.03 7.84 -17.08
N GLN A 455 25.40 8.35 -15.90
CA GLN A 455 25.76 9.75 -15.66
C GLN A 455 26.78 10.31 -16.67
N LYS A 456 27.67 9.46 -17.20
CA LYS A 456 28.68 9.90 -18.19
C LYS A 456 28.10 10.52 -19.46
N LYS A 457 26.85 10.18 -19.80
CA LYS A 457 26.15 10.70 -21.01
C LYS A 457 25.21 11.87 -20.70
N GLU A 458 25.18 12.37 -19.47
CA GLU A 458 24.29 13.47 -19.06
C GLU A 458 24.40 14.69 -20.00
N MET A 459 25.63 15.12 -20.29
CA MET A 459 25.88 16.27 -21.17
C MET A 459 25.39 16.07 -22.61
N GLU A 460 25.38 14.84 -23.12
CA GLU A 460 24.87 14.51 -24.46
C GLU A 460 23.34 14.67 -24.48
N VAL A 461 22.67 14.15 -23.45
CA VAL A 461 21.21 14.27 -23.30
C VAL A 461 20.79 15.72 -23.12
N LEU A 462 21.48 16.50 -22.27
CA LEU A 462 21.15 17.91 -22.08
C LEU A 462 21.32 18.74 -23.37
N LYS A 463 22.33 18.45 -24.19
CA LYS A 463 22.50 19.07 -25.51
C LYS A 463 21.35 18.70 -26.45
N HIS A 464 20.93 17.44 -26.46
CA HIS A 464 19.78 17.01 -27.25
C HIS A 464 18.48 17.73 -26.83
N VAL A 465 18.24 17.84 -25.52
CA VAL A 465 17.10 18.61 -24.98
C VAL A 465 17.19 20.08 -25.41
N ARG A 466 18.37 20.71 -25.31
CA ARG A 466 18.59 22.10 -25.76
C ARG A 466 18.23 22.28 -27.24
N SER A 467 18.72 21.41 -28.12
CA SER A 467 18.42 21.48 -29.56
C SER A 467 16.93 21.43 -29.82
N SER A 468 16.20 20.50 -29.19
CA SER A 468 14.74 20.41 -29.41
C SER A 468 13.98 21.62 -28.87
N ILE A 469 14.40 22.20 -27.74
CA ILE A 469 13.79 23.42 -27.21
C ILE A 469 13.97 24.60 -28.18
N VAL A 470 15.17 24.75 -28.76
CA VAL A 470 15.49 25.86 -29.67
C VAL A 470 14.83 25.67 -31.04
N GLU A 471 14.83 24.45 -31.57
CA GLU A 471 14.33 24.16 -32.92
C GLU A 471 12.80 23.99 -32.97
N ASN A 472 12.20 23.40 -31.94
CA ASN A 472 10.79 22.97 -31.95
C ASN A 472 9.90 23.72 -30.94
N ASP A 473 10.44 24.75 -30.29
CA ASP A 473 9.78 25.55 -29.24
C ASP A 473 9.26 24.73 -28.04
N GLU A 474 9.94 23.63 -27.73
CA GLU A 474 9.54 22.68 -26.69
C GLU A 474 9.93 23.11 -25.28
N GLN A 475 9.39 22.41 -24.28
CA GLN A 475 9.69 22.64 -22.88
C GLN A 475 10.17 21.36 -22.19
N ALA A 476 10.98 21.50 -21.14
CA ALA A 476 11.57 20.39 -20.40
C ALA A 476 11.49 20.55 -18.88
N TYR A 477 11.33 19.43 -18.18
CA TYR A 477 11.51 19.31 -16.75
C TYR A 477 12.88 18.70 -16.42
N ILE A 478 13.57 19.25 -15.42
CA ILE A 478 14.79 18.69 -14.84
C ILE A 478 14.60 18.56 -13.34
N LEU A 479 14.60 17.33 -12.85
CA LEU A 479 14.22 16.98 -11.49
C LEU A 479 15.40 16.46 -10.67
N PHE A 480 15.44 16.93 -9.42
CA PHE A 480 16.43 16.52 -8.43
C PHE A 480 15.72 15.99 -7.18
N PRO A 481 16.13 14.84 -6.62
CA PRO A 481 15.55 14.33 -5.39
C PRO A 481 15.92 15.26 -4.23
N MET A 482 15.08 15.27 -3.20
CA MET A 482 15.48 15.83 -1.92
C MET A 482 16.51 14.87 -1.29
N ILE A 483 17.58 15.40 -0.71
CA ILE A 483 18.58 14.59 0.00
C ILE A 483 17.98 14.24 1.38
N ASP A 484 17.71 12.96 1.62
CA ASP A 484 17.26 12.43 2.91
C ASP A 484 18.42 12.25 3.90
N GLU A 485 18.09 12.24 5.20
CA GLU A 485 18.98 12.32 6.38
C GLU A 485 20.01 11.18 6.56
N LEU A 486 20.03 10.14 5.72
CA LEU A 486 20.86 8.93 5.91
C LEU A 486 22.31 9.06 5.43
N ASP A 487 22.65 10.06 4.61
CA ASP A 487 24.03 10.36 4.17
C ASP A 487 24.86 11.12 5.25
N ARG A 488 24.45 11.07 6.53
CA ARG A 488 24.99 11.89 7.64
C ARG A 488 26.32 11.44 8.26
N THR A 489 26.94 10.34 7.82
CA THR A 489 28.13 9.82 8.52
C THR A 489 29.44 10.55 8.23
N ASN A 490 29.52 11.44 7.22
CA ASN A 490 30.81 12.01 6.80
C ASN A 490 30.99 13.54 6.91
N THR A 491 30.02 14.30 7.43
CA THR A 491 30.19 15.75 7.62
C THR A 491 29.52 16.23 8.90
N LEU A 492 30.26 16.12 10.01
CA LEU A 492 29.93 16.84 11.24
C LEU A 492 30.08 18.35 10.98
N ASN A 493 29.03 19.12 11.32
CA ASN A 493 28.96 20.59 11.38
C ASN A 493 28.41 21.37 10.16
N ALA A 494 27.28 20.95 9.58
CA ALA A 494 26.43 21.87 8.81
C ALA A 494 24.94 21.76 9.22
N PRO A 495 24.17 22.85 9.31
CA PRO A 495 22.79 22.82 9.76
C PRO A 495 21.87 22.01 8.82
N GLN A 496 21.06 21.17 9.48
CA GLN A 496 20.09 20.12 9.09
C GLN A 496 19.27 20.20 7.77
N GLU A 497 19.27 21.30 7.01
CA GLU A 497 18.41 21.45 5.81
C GLU A 497 19.09 22.13 4.59
N GLN A 498 20.34 22.60 4.70
CA GLN A 498 20.97 23.38 3.62
C GLN A 498 21.43 22.53 2.42
N SER A 499 21.56 21.21 2.59
CA SER A 499 22.17 20.31 1.59
C SER A 499 21.36 20.18 0.30
N SER A 500 20.07 19.83 0.41
CA SER A 500 19.15 19.58 -0.73
C SER A 500 18.86 20.85 -1.56
N LEU A 501 18.79 22.00 -0.88
CA LEU A 501 18.57 23.30 -1.52
C LEU A 501 19.81 23.80 -2.24
N SER A 502 21.00 23.48 -1.71
CA SER A 502 22.25 23.81 -2.38
C SER A 502 22.36 23.06 -3.71
N ALA A 503 21.90 21.81 -3.79
CA ALA A 503 22.01 21.00 -5.01
C ALA A 503 21.16 21.57 -6.16
N ALA A 504 19.84 21.72 -5.99
CA ALA A 504 18.97 22.22 -7.06
C ALA A 504 19.32 23.67 -7.48
N THR A 505 19.75 24.52 -6.53
CA THR A 505 20.16 25.90 -6.82
C THR A 505 21.52 25.97 -7.53
N LYS A 506 22.50 25.16 -7.10
CA LYS A 506 23.80 25.03 -7.78
C LYS A 506 23.61 24.49 -9.19
N GLU A 507 22.76 23.49 -9.36
CA GLU A 507 22.45 22.89 -10.64
C GLU A 507 21.70 23.86 -11.56
N TYR A 508 20.73 24.60 -11.04
CA TYR A 508 20.09 25.68 -11.77
C TYR A 508 21.11 26.71 -12.28
N GLU A 509 22.05 27.16 -11.44
CA GLU A 509 23.12 28.08 -11.84
C GLU A 509 24.08 27.46 -12.87
N ARG A 510 24.44 26.17 -12.70
CA ARG A 510 25.29 25.42 -13.64
C ARG A 510 24.62 25.32 -15.01
N LEU A 511 23.35 24.95 -15.05
CA LEU A 511 22.56 24.79 -16.27
C LEU A 511 22.33 26.14 -16.97
N ARG A 512 22.04 27.19 -16.21
CA ARG A 512 21.86 28.56 -16.70
C ARG A 512 23.13 29.15 -17.31
N LYS A 513 24.29 28.91 -16.70
CA LYS A 513 25.59 29.38 -17.20
C LYS A 513 26.20 28.46 -18.26
N GLY A 514 25.75 27.21 -18.33
CA GLY A 514 26.27 26.18 -19.23
C GLY A 514 25.34 25.85 -20.39
N VAL A 515 24.82 24.61 -20.41
CA VAL A 515 24.13 24.02 -21.58
C VAL A 515 22.87 24.76 -21.96
N PHE A 516 22.22 25.51 -21.08
CA PHE A 516 21.00 26.25 -21.39
C PHE A 516 21.23 27.78 -21.39
N GLN A 517 22.46 28.22 -21.64
CA GLN A 517 22.77 29.64 -21.86
C GLN A 517 21.86 30.21 -22.98
N SER A 518 21.23 31.35 -22.69
CA SER A 518 20.24 32.04 -23.55
C SER A 518 18.85 31.40 -23.64
N ILE A 519 18.54 30.38 -22.83
CA ILE A 519 17.20 29.81 -22.71
C ILE A 519 16.57 30.27 -21.40
N PRO A 520 15.28 30.65 -21.37
CA PRO A 520 14.58 30.98 -20.13
C PRO A 520 14.44 29.73 -19.23
N ILE A 521 15.12 29.74 -18.08
CA ILE A 521 15.08 28.67 -17.07
C ILE A 521 14.38 29.19 -15.81
N GLY A 522 13.57 28.34 -15.17
CA GLY A 522 12.95 28.59 -13.88
C GLY A 522 13.41 27.59 -12.83
N LEU A 523 13.34 27.97 -11.56
CA LEU A 523 13.63 27.12 -10.41
C LEU A 523 12.40 27.01 -9.52
N VAL A 524 12.02 25.79 -9.14
CA VAL A 524 10.96 25.53 -8.14
C VAL A 524 11.47 24.58 -7.06
N HIS A 525 11.42 25.01 -5.80
CA HIS A 525 11.79 24.19 -4.66
C HIS A 525 10.84 24.37 -3.48
N GLY A 526 10.90 23.45 -2.51
CA GLY A 526 9.98 23.41 -1.36
C GLY A 526 9.93 24.69 -0.50
N ARG A 527 11.03 25.45 -0.43
CA ARG A 527 11.11 26.72 0.32
C ARG A 527 10.48 27.94 -0.37
N LEU A 528 10.13 27.86 -1.67
CA LEU A 528 9.40 28.96 -2.30
C LEU A 528 8.04 29.07 -1.63
N ASN A 529 7.65 30.30 -1.30
CA ASN A 529 6.31 30.53 -0.80
C ASN A 529 5.29 30.15 -1.91
N LYS A 530 4.05 29.88 -1.50
CA LYS A 530 3.02 29.38 -2.43
C LYS A 530 2.84 30.31 -3.63
N ARG A 531 2.84 31.63 -3.40
CA ARG A 531 2.67 32.66 -4.43
C ARG A 531 3.81 32.67 -5.47
N GLU A 532 5.06 32.67 -5.03
CA GLU A 532 6.24 32.62 -5.90
C GLU A 532 6.26 31.35 -6.75
N ARG A 533 5.95 30.20 -6.13
CA ARG A 533 5.84 28.93 -6.82
C ARG A 533 4.78 28.99 -7.90
N ASP A 534 3.60 29.51 -7.57
CA ASP A 534 2.48 29.61 -8.50
C ASP A 534 2.81 30.56 -9.67
N GLU A 535 3.51 31.68 -9.41
CA GLU A 535 3.99 32.60 -10.44
C GLU A 535 5.00 31.96 -11.41
N VAL A 536 5.99 31.22 -10.90
CA VAL A 536 6.97 30.51 -11.73
C VAL A 536 6.28 29.43 -12.57
N MET A 537 5.37 28.66 -11.96
CA MET A 537 4.60 27.63 -12.66
C MET A 537 3.69 28.22 -13.74
N GLN A 538 3.05 29.36 -13.50
CA GLN A 538 2.26 30.06 -14.51
C GLN A 538 3.13 30.57 -15.67
N LYS A 539 4.34 31.10 -15.38
CA LYS A 539 5.29 31.51 -16.44
C LYS A 539 5.74 30.32 -17.29
N PHE A 540 5.98 29.17 -16.66
CA PHE A 540 6.29 27.93 -17.37
C PHE A 540 5.11 27.45 -18.22
N TYR A 541 3.90 27.43 -17.69
CA TYR A 541 2.70 27.05 -18.45
C TYR A 541 2.47 27.95 -19.67
N LYS A 542 2.69 29.26 -19.55
CA LYS A 542 2.58 30.23 -20.65
C LYS A 542 3.76 30.17 -21.65
N GLY A 543 4.69 29.23 -21.50
CA GLY A 543 5.85 29.08 -22.38
C GLY A 543 6.95 30.15 -22.21
N LYS A 544 6.83 31.06 -21.23
CA LYS A 544 7.83 32.09 -20.94
C LYS A 544 9.10 31.50 -20.31
N ILE A 545 8.97 30.37 -19.62
CA ILE A 545 10.07 29.55 -19.14
C ILE A 545 10.07 28.26 -19.95
N LYS A 546 11.21 27.91 -20.55
CA LYS A 546 11.33 26.71 -21.39
C LYS A 546 11.87 25.49 -20.62
N VAL A 547 12.73 25.72 -19.63
CA VAL A 547 13.26 24.66 -18.77
C VAL A 547 12.87 24.93 -17.32
N LEU A 548 12.22 23.98 -16.66
CA LEU A 548 11.93 24.07 -15.24
C LEU A 548 12.81 23.10 -14.47
N VAL A 549 13.71 23.65 -13.65
CA VAL A 549 14.48 22.91 -12.66
C VAL A 549 13.65 22.83 -11.38
N ALA A 550 13.41 21.63 -10.86
CA ALA A 550 12.68 21.51 -9.61
C ALA A 550 13.11 20.33 -8.72
N THR A 551 12.77 20.44 -7.44
CA THR A 551 12.77 19.28 -6.54
C THR A 551 11.43 18.56 -6.58
N THR A 552 11.19 17.57 -5.71
CA THR A 552 9.99 16.68 -5.62
C THR A 552 8.61 17.38 -5.63
N VAL A 553 8.55 18.71 -5.70
CA VAL A 553 7.36 19.56 -5.74
C VAL A 553 6.60 19.54 -7.08
N ILE A 554 7.11 18.88 -8.13
CA ILE A 554 6.36 18.73 -9.43
C ILE A 554 5.13 17.78 -9.30
N GLU A 555 4.85 17.26 -8.11
CA GLU A 555 3.58 16.57 -7.83
C GLU A 555 2.34 17.45 -8.09
N VAL A 556 2.48 18.79 -8.16
CA VAL A 556 1.39 19.70 -8.51
C VAL A 556 1.05 19.59 -9.99
N GLY A 557 0.13 18.67 -10.33
CA GLY A 557 -1.06 18.91 -11.16
C GLY A 557 -0.96 19.42 -12.61
N VAL A 558 0.06 20.19 -12.97
CA VAL A 558 0.07 21.07 -14.14
C VAL A 558 0.18 20.26 -15.43
N ASP A 559 -0.86 20.38 -16.24
CA ASP A 559 -0.95 19.83 -17.59
C ASP A 559 -0.34 20.82 -18.60
N ASN A 560 0.82 20.52 -19.19
CA ASN A 560 1.36 21.35 -20.27
C ASN A 560 1.65 20.49 -21.52
N PRO A 561 0.92 20.71 -22.63
CA PRO A 561 1.06 19.92 -23.86
C PRO A 561 2.40 20.12 -24.56
N ASN A 562 3.11 21.22 -24.29
CA ASN A 562 4.41 21.55 -24.91
C ASN A 562 5.60 20.89 -24.21
N VAL A 563 5.38 20.19 -23.09
CA VAL A 563 6.47 19.53 -22.38
C VAL A 563 6.72 18.14 -22.96
N THR A 564 7.87 17.98 -23.60
CA THR A 564 8.28 16.75 -24.30
C THR A 564 9.42 16.02 -23.60
N PHE A 565 10.18 16.69 -22.73
CA PHE A 565 11.32 16.10 -22.04
C PHE A 565 11.18 16.10 -20.53
N MET A 566 11.52 14.96 -19.91
CA MET A 566 11.71 14.80 -18.47
C MET A 566 13.11 14.26 -18.23
N VAL A 567 13.90 14.97 -17.43
CA VAL A 567 15.22 14.54 -16.97
C VAL A 567 15.16 14.39 -15.46
N ILE A 568 15.48 13.21 -14.94
CA ILE A 568 15.45 12.91 -13.50
C ILE A 568 16.87 12.51 -13.09
N GLU A 569 17.48 13.33 -12.25
CA GLU A 569 18.77 13.05 -11.63
C GLU A 569 18.60 12.16 -10.40
N ASN A 570 19.58 11.31 -10.11
CA ASN A 570 19.57 10.36 -8.98
C ASN A 570 18.22 9.64 -8.81
N ALA A 571 17.68 9.10 -9.92
CA ALA A 571 16.34 8.53 -10.02
C ALA A 571 16.10 7.37 -9.04
N GLU A 572 17.16 6.67 -8.60
CA GLU A 572 17.09 5.61 -7.59
C GLU A 572 16.55 6.08 -6.23
N ARG A 573 16.64 7.38 -5.94
CA ARG A 573 16.13 7.98 -4.69
C ARG A 573 14.62 8.19 -4.68
N PHE A 574 13.94 8.04 -5.82
CA PHE A 574 12.50 8.17 -5.91
C PHE A 574 11.80 6.80 -5.78
N GLY A 575 10.59 6.81 -5.22
CA GLY A 575 9.70 5.65 -5.26
C GLY A 575 9.20 5.35 -6.67
N LEU A 576 8.81 4.11 -6.95
CA LEU A 576 8.39 3.71 -8.30
C LEU A 576 7.13 4.45 -8.73
N SER A 577 6.14 4.52 -7.82
CA SER A 577 4.90 5.27 -8.03
C SER A 577 5.15 6.77 -8.26
N GLN A 578 6.13 7.36 -7.58
CA GLN A 578 6.48 8.77 -7.76
C GLN A 578 7.10 8.99 -9.14
N LEU A 579 8.06 8.15 -9.54
CA LEU A 579 8.67 8.21 -10.87
C LEU A 579 7.61 8.05 -11.97
N HIS A 580 6.63 7.17 -11.76
CA HIS A 580 5.51 6.99 -12.68
C HIS A 580 4.66 8.24 -12.84
N GLN A 581 4.26 8.86 -11.72
CA GLN A 581 3.49 10.11 -11.73
C GLN A 581 4.25 11.23 -12.43
N ILE A 582 5.54 11.38 -12.11
CA ILE A 582 6.45 12.35 -12.72
C ILE A 582 6.54 12.12 -14.23
N ARG A 583 6.80 10.88 -14.67
CA ARG A 583 6.82 10.50 -16.10
C ARG A 583 5.51 10.88 -16.79
N GLY A 584 4.36 10.68 -16.13
CA GLY A 584 3.04 11.04 -16.66
C GLY A 584 2.78 12.54 -16.84
N ARG A 585 3.69 13.43 -16.40
CA ARG A 585 3.59 14.89 -16.60
C ARG A 585 4.05 15.35 -17.98
N ILE A 586 4.69 14.49 -18.79
CA ILE A 586 5.13 14.81 -20.15
C ILE A 586 4.32 14.07 -21.22
N GLY A 587 4.45 14.48 -22.48
CA GLY A 587 3.83 13.76 -23.60
C GLY A 587 2.30 13.87 -23.63
N ARG A 588 1.78 15.06 -23.28
CA ARG A 588 0.35 15.36 -23.31
C ARG A 588 -0.14 15.97 -24.62
N GLY A 589 0.79 16.44 -25.47
CA GLY A 589 0.50 16.86 -26.84
C GLY A 589 0.73 15.76 -27.88
N ASN A 590 0.68 16.12 -29.15
CA ASN A 590 0.88 15.20 -30.29
C ASN A 590 2.37 14.89 -30.58
N LYS A 591 3.29 15.48 -29.81
CA LYS A 591 4.74 15.33 -29.98
C LYS A 591 5.25 14.08 -29.25
N LYS A 592 6.35 13.49 -29.75
CA LYS A 592 7.01 12.37 -29.04
C LYS A 592 7.68 12.91 -27.79
N ALA A 593 7.54 12.20 -26.68
CA ALA A 593 8.12 12.60 -25.41
C ALA A 593 9.14 11.56 -24.91
N SER A 594 10.17 12.04 -24.23
CA SER A 594 11.28 11.23 -23.73
C SER A 594 11.54 11.51 -22.25
N CYS A 595 11.69 10.45 -21.47
CA CYS A 595 12.05 10.47 -20.06
C CYS A 595 13.44 9.87 -19.87
N PHE A 596 14.35 10.64 -19.30
CA PHE A 596 15.73 10.24 -19.02
C PHE A 596 15.94 10.10 -17.51
N LEU A 597 16.36 8.92 -17.09
CA LEU A 597 16.66 8.59 -15.70
C LEU A 597 18.17 8.47 -15.56
N PHE A 598 18.77 9.38 -14.79
CA PHE A 598 20.16 9.33 -14.37
C PHE A 598 20.24 8.81 -12.95
N GLY A 599 21.21 7.96 -12.67
CA GLY A 599 21.30 7.31 -11.36
C GLY A 599 22.21 6.10 -11.35
N ASN A 600 22.85 5.86 -10.21
CA ASN A 600 23.74 4.72 -9.97
C ASN A 600 23.21 3.90 -8.77
N PRO A 601 22.12 3.13 -8.94
CA PRO A 601 21.54 2.32 -7.87
C PRO A 601 22.54 1.30 -7.33
N THR A 602 22.79 1.36 -6.03
CA THR A 602 23.68 0.43 -5.32
C THR A 602 22.97 -0.85 -4.87
N THR A 603 21.65 -0.80 -4.64
CA THR A 603 20.83 -1.93 -4.18
C THR A 603 20.11 -2.63 -5.35
N GLU A 604 19.87 -3.94 -5.20
CA GLU A 604 19.12 -4.73 -6.20
C GLU A 604 17.67 -4.27 -6.32
N GLU A 605 17.06 -3.82 -5.23
CA GLU A 605 15.69 -3.27 -5.25
C GLU A 605 15.61 -1.99 -6.09
N ALA A 606 16.56 -1.06 -5.93
CA ALA A 606 16.61 0.16 -6.70
C ALA A 606 16.87 -0.09 -8.19
N LYS A 607 17.70 -1.08 -8.53
CA LYS A 607 17.89 -1.53 -9.92
C LYS A 607 16.60 -2.09 -10.52
N LYS A 608 15.92 -2.98 -9.79
CA LYS A 608 14.62 -3.54 -10.22
C LYS A 608 13.61 -2.44 -10.49
N ARG A 609 13.51 -1.46 -9.58
CA ARG A 609 12.63 -0.30 -9.70
C ARG A 609 12.83 0.48 -11.00
N LEU A 610 14.07 0.90 -11.29
CA LEU A 610 14.37 1.65 -12.52
C LEU A 610 14.11 0.81 -13.77
N HIS A 611 14.41 -0.49 -13.72
CA HIS A 611 14.16 -1.41 -14.84
C HIS A 611 12.68 -1.66 -15.12
N ILE A 612 11.83 -1.70 -14.09
CA ILE A 612 10.38 -1.81 -14.27
C ILE A 612 9.86 -0.58 -15.02
N LEU A 613 10.31 0.63 -14.63
CA LEU A 613 9.85 1.87 -15.26
C LEU A 613 10.26 2.01 -16.73
N THR A 614 11.39 1.41 -17.15
CA THR A 614 11.84 1.40 -18.55
C THR A 614 11.10 0.35 -19.39
N LYS A 615 10.60 -0.72 -18.77
CA LYS A 615 9.92 -1.83 -19.46
C LYS A 615 8.43 -1.64 -19.69
N THR A 616 7.73 -1.03 -18.73
CA THR A 616 6.26 -0.92 -18.80
C THR A 616 5.80 0.53 -18.75
N HIS A 617 4.77 0.83 -19.52
CA HIS A 617 4.05 2.09 -19.46
C HIS A 617 2.75 1.99 -18.65
N ASP A 618 2.29 0.76 -18.37
CA ASP A 618 1.05 0.48 -17.65
C ASP A 618 1.20 0.81 -16.16
N GLY A 619 0.50 1.87 -15.73
CA GLY A 619 0.48 2.37 -14.36
C GLY A 619 -0.12 1.39 -13.36
N PHE A 620 -0.97 0.45 -13.77
CA PHE A 620 -1.50 -0.59 -12.89
C PHE A 620 -0.43 -1.62 -12.57
N LYS A 621 0.30 -2.09 -13.58
CA LYS A 621 1.44 -2.99 -13.39
C LYS A 621 2.51 -2.33 -12.54
N ILE A 622 2.77 -1.04 -12.78
CA ILE A 622 3.75 -0.29 -11.98
C ILE A 622 3.32 -0.17 -10.52
N ALA A 623 2.03 0.09 -10.25
CA ALA A 623 1.52 0.16 -8.88
C ALA A 623 1.56 -1.20 -8.16
N GLU A 624 1.27 -2.29 -8.87
CA GLU A 624 1.39 -3.66 -8.36
C GLU A 624 2.84 -3.99 -7.98
N GLU A 625 3.79 -3.73 -8.88
CA GLU A 625 5.21 -3.93 -8.64
C GLU A 625 5.76 -3.01 -7.53
N ASP A 626 5.31 -1.75 -7.45
CA ASP A 626 5.69 -0.83 -6.36
C ASP A 626 5.23 -1.38 -5.00
N LEU A 627 4.04 -1.96 -4.94
CA LEU A 627 3.50 -2.54 -3.71
C LEU A 627 4.26 -3.81 -3.31
N ILE A 628 4.63 -4.66 -4.28
CA ILE A 628 5.46 -5.85 -4.05
C ILE A 628 6.84 -5.46 -3.54
N LEU A 629 7.48 -4.45 -4.15
CA LEU A 629 8.84 -4.02 -3.78
C LEU A 629 8.91 -3.37 -2.39
N ARG A 630 7.92 -2.55 -2.02
CA ARG A 630 7.88 -1.84 -0.73
C ARG A 630 7.38 -2.69 0.43
N GLY A 631 6.62 -3.73 0.14
CA GLY A 631 5.84 -4.45 1.15
C GLY A 631 4.67 -3.62 1.70
N PRO A 632 3.69 -4.26 2.36
CA PRO A 632 2.45 -3.63 2.79
C PRO A 632 2.61 -2.56 3.89
N GLY A 633 3.75 -2.52 4.60
CA GLY A 633 3.96 -1.61 5.74
C GLY A 633 4.28 -0.16 5.38
N GLU A 634 5.08 0.10 4.34
CA GLU A 634 5.58 1.46 4.05
C GLU A 634 4.63 2.30 3.17
N PHE A 635 3.91 1.69 2.23
CA PHE A 635 3.00 2.43 1.32
C PHE A 635 1.92 3.22 2.08
N PHE A 636 1.63 2.83 3.32
CA PHE A 636 0.48 3.31 4.07
C PHE A 636 0.83 3.95 5.42
N GLY A 637 2.12 4.18 5.70
CA GLY A 637 2.57 4.90 6.90
C GLY A 637 2.31 4.12 8.19
N THR A 638 3.23 3.24 8.56
CA THR A 638 3.30 2.55 9.85
C THR A 638 3.42 3.57 11.00
N LYS A 639 2.26 4.04 11.48
CA LYS A 639 1.89 4.38 12.88
C LYS A 639 0.60 5.20 13.00
N GLN A 640 0.00 5.70 11.90
CA GLN A 640 -1.18 6.60 11.99
C GLN A 640 -2.38 6.29 11.07
N SER A 641 -2.36 5.23 10.26
CA SER A 641 -3.46 4.96 9.31
C SER A 641 -3.90 3.50 9.30
N GLY A 642 -4.93 3.19 10.10
CA GLY A 642 -6.11 2.36 9.80
C GLY A 642 -6.06 1.06 8.99
N ILE A 643 -4.91 0.47 8.67
CA ILE A 643 -4.85 -0.84 8.00
C ILE A 643 -5.13 -1.94 9.03
N PRO A 644 -6.02 -2.90 8.73
CA PRO A 644 -6.21 -4.08 9.56
C PRO A 644 -4.92 -4.91 9.62
N PHE A 645 -4.50 -5.28 10.82
CA PHE A 645 -3.35 -6.15 11.01
C PHE A 645 -3.81 -7.62 10.91
N PHE A 646 -3.65 -8.23 9.74
CA PHE A 646 -3.86 -9.67 9.55
C PHE A 646 -2.69 -10.46 10.15
N GLN A 647 -2.96 -11.57 10.85
CA GLN A 647 -1.91 -12.37 11.47
C GLN A 647 -1.24 -13.30 10.46
N VAL A 648 -2.00 -13.83 9.50
CA VAL A 648 -1.53 -14.81 8.51
C VAL A 648 -1.74 -14.32 7.08
N ALA A 649 -2.87 -13.63 6.83
CA ALA A 649 -3.26 -13.21 5.50
C ALA A 649 -2.40 -12.06 4.99
N ASP A 650 -1.97 -12.18 3.74
CA ASP A 650 -1.27 -11.12 3.01
C ASP A 650 -2.17 -10.61 1.89
N LEU A 651 -2.52 -9.32 1.95
CA LEU A 651 -3.44 -8.68 1.01
C LEU A 651 -2.98 -8.79 -0.47
N LEU A 652 -1.66 -8.86 -0.71
CA LEU A 652 -1.08 -8.98 -2.03
C LEU A 652 -1.08 -10.43 -2.51
N HIS A 653 -0.44 -11.30 -1.73
CA HIS A 653 -0.21 -12.69 -2.11
C HIS A 653 -1.51 -13.51 -2.10
N ASP A 654 -2.44 -13.19 -1.21
CA ASP A 654 -3.67 -13.95 -1.00
C ASP A 654 -4.92 -13.26 -1.61
N SER A 655 -4.71 -12.39 -2.61
CA SER A 655 -5.78 -11.58 -3.24
C SER A 655 -6.95 -12.39 -3.81
N ALA A 656 -6.71 -13.61 -4.30
CA ALA A 656 -7.76 -14.50 -4.77
C ALA A 656 -8.68 -14.96 -3.63
N VAL A 657 -8.12 -15.23 -2.45
CA VAL A 657 -8.88 -15.62 -1.25
C VAL A 657 -9.66 -14.42 -0.72
N LEU A 658 -9.09 -13.22 -0.76
CA LEU A 658 -9.79 -11.97 -0.40
C LEU A 658 -11.04 -11.74 -1.26
N ILE A 659 -10.93 -11.88 -2.60
CA ILE A 659 -12.09 -11.75 -3.50
C ILE A 659 -13.18 -12.77 -3.14
N MET A 660 -12.78 -14.02 -2.89
CA MET A 660 -13.68 -15.09 -2.53
C MET A 660 -14.43 -14.76 -1.23
N ALA A 661 -13.69 -14.37 -0.18
CA ALA A 661 -14.22 -13.99 1.12
C ALA A 661 -15.20 -12.81 1.01
N ARG A 662 -14.83 -11.75 0.28
CA ARG A 662 -15.69 -10.59 0.05
C ARG A 662 -17.00 -10.95 -0.65
N ASN A 663 -16.94 -11.82 -1.67
CA ASN A 663 -18.14 -12.22 -2.41
C ASN A 663 -19.12 -13.02 -1.54
N GLU A 664 -18.63 -13.90 -0.67
CA GLU A 664 -19.49 -14.63 0.26
C GLU A 664 -20.04 -13.71 1.38
N ALA A 665 -19.22 -12.79 1.91
CA ALA A 665 -19.67 -11.80 2.89
C ALA A 665 -20.77 -10.90 2.31
N LYS A 666 -20.64 -10.47 1.05
CA LYS A 666 -21.66 -9.68 0.35
C LYS A 666 -22.97 -10.45 0.20
N LYS A 667 -22.92 -11.74 -0.19
CA LYS A 667 -24.13 -12.57 -0.32
C LYS A 667 -24.88 -12.71 1.00
N ILE A 668 -24.16 -12.98 2.09
CA ILE A 668 -24.78 -13.05 3.42
C ILE A 668 -25.46 -11.73 3.78
N LEU A 669 -24.82 -10.58 3.53
CA LEU A 669 -25.42 -9.28 3.83
C LEU A 669 -26.54 -8.86 2.87
N ASP A 670 -26.59 -9.43 1.66
CA ASP A 670 -27.69 -9.23 0.73
C ASP A 670 -28.93 -10.03 1.15
N GLU A 671 -28.75 -11.23 1.72
CA GLU A 671 -29.82 -12.09 2.25
C GLU A 671 -30.26 -11.68 3.67
N ASP A 672 -29.32 -11.35 4.55
CA ASP A 672 -29.54 -10.98 5.95
C ASP A 672 -28.76 -9.71 6.33
N PRO A 673 -29.26 -8.52 5.98
CA PRO A 673 -28.57 -7.26 6.19
C PRO A 673 -28.24 -6.94 7.66
N THR A 674 -28.99 -7.51 8.59
CA THR A 674 -28.84 -7.30 10.04
C THR A 674 -28.11 -8.44 10.75
N LEU A 675 -27.70 -9.49 10.03
CA LEU A 675 -27.10 -10.70 10.59
C LEU A 675 -27.95 -11.30 11.74
N SER A 676 -29.26 -11.31 11.52
CA SER A 676 -30.28 -11.67 12.51
C SER A 676 -30.75 -13.13 12.42
N ILE A 677 -30.45 -13.81 11.32
CA ILE A 677 -30.76 -15.23 11.13
C ILE A 677 -29.93 -16.07 12.11
N ALA A 678 -30.54 -17.13 12.66
CA ALA A 678 -29.91 -18.00 13.66
C ALA A 678 -28.57 -18.59 13.18
N GLU A 679 -28.47 -18.95 11.89
CA GLU A 679 -27.25 -19.46 11.26
C GLU A 679 -26.11 -18.43 11.19
N HIS A 680 -26.41 -17.13 11.29
CA HIS A 680 -25.43 -16.04 11.25
C HIS A 680 -25.05 -15.52 12.64
N CYS A 681 -25.69 -15.99 13.71
CA CYS A 681 -25.38 -15.57 15.08
C CYS A 681 -23.93 -15.91 15.47
N SER A 682 -23.39 -17.04 15.00
CA SER A 682 -21.97 -17.42 15.18
C SER A 682 -21.02 -16.40 14.53
N LEU A 683 -21.39 -15.86 13.36
CA LEU A 683 -20.62 -14.83 12.66
C LEU A 683 -20.54 -13.56 13.46
N VAL A 684 -21.66 -13.12 14.06
CA VAL A 684 -21.70 -11.91 14.90
C VAL A 684 -20.83 -12.06 16.15
N VAL A 685 -20.85 -13.25 16.77
CA VAL A 685 -19.96 -13.55 17.91
C VAL A 685 -18.50 -13.46 17.48
N GLU A 686 -18.14 -14.05 16.35
CA GLU A 686 -16.76 -14.02 15.83
C GLU A 686 -16.29 -12.63 15.44
N MET A 687 -17.16 -11.84 14.79
CA MET A 687 -16.89 -10.45 14.42
C MET A 687 -16.61 -9.56 15.63
N ASN A 688 -17.32 -9.78 16.74
CA ASN A 688 -17.10 -9.06 17.98
C ASN A 688 -15.83 -9.52 18.70
N ALA A 689 -15.57 -10.83 18.74
CA ALA A 689 -14.39 -11.42 19.38
C ALA A 689 -13.08 -10.97 18.70
N ARG A 690 -13.04 -10.92 17.37
CA ARG A 690 -11.87 -10.42 16.61
C ARG A 690 -11.84 -8.89 16.47
N GLY A 691 -12.70 -8.19 17.21
CA GLY A 691 -13.08 -6.80 16.97
C GLY A 691 -12.04 -5.73 17.27
N HIS A 692 -10.92 -6.06 17.93
CA HIS A 692 -9.89 -5.09 18.33
C HIS A 692 -8.93 -4.63 17.21
N GLN A 693 -9.09 -5.13 15.98
CA GLN A 693 -8.16 -4.85 14.86
C GLN A 693 -8.71 -3.90 13.76
N LEU A 694 -9.77 -3.13 14.02
CA LEU A 694 -10.38 -2.21 13.05
C LEU A 694 -10.65 -0.81 13.60
#